data_AF-A0A496UHC9-F1
#
_entry.id   AF-A0A496UHC9-F1
#
_cell.length_a   1.000
_cell.length_b   1.000
_cell.length_c   1.000
_cell.angle_alpha   90.00
_cell.angle_beta   90.00
_cell.angle_gamma   90.00
#
_symmetry.space_group_name_H-M   'P 1'
#
loop_
_entity.id
_entity.type
_entity.pdbx_description
1 polymer ?
#
loop_
_entity_poly.entity_id
_entity_poly.type
_entity_poly.pdbx_seq_one_letter_code
_entity_poly.pdbx_strand_id
1 'polypeptide(L)'
;MSEIEMIAIVIDGRSIQVKKDSTILQAALDNNIFIPALCNSELVEPYAACRLCIVEVDDGRKTKLVTSCNYPVRKPITVLTSSDKVLRNRTITLEMMLSRWPNVQVIKDLAKYVRIEKPRYEHPAVDLNPNACILCGLCMRICEQGIWENIINFTNRGAVRAVRMPYDSDQPHCIGCGACAEICPTGAIIMVDDPNQPHDADMVRRAGMRITEEMIKFDEEQCDMRGVGTAHLVEIMDAYDLLPVMNYQYGKHEDTSKISSDVLRTFFTKGKPDGCWLGCAMACAKAIENFELTTGPYKGEKVLVDGPEYETLGGSSNMGIFDPRFVIEYNFYCDTYGLDTISFSTGLSFVMECYEAGILDKEKTGGLEIPFGAKDAALELLHQIGRGEGFGLIAGKGIRYMKKYFVDNFGADPDFVFDIGMEAKGMEYSEYVTKESLAQQGGYGIALKGAQHDEAWLIFMDMVNKQIPTFEDKAEALHYFPMWRTWFGLCGLCKLPWNDVEPADNAETDEPAKVPGHVQGYCEVFEGVTGKPQTMDSLIRMSEKVYNFQRVFNLKMGFGKREHDVIPYRSAGPVTPREYESRQERYDAQLSEEARIDPSGMSTEEKVAATRKYRESQYEQLLDAVYKRRGWTNDGVPTIEKLQDLGVDFPDVIELVKKHGG
;
A
#
# COMPACT_ATOMS: atom_id res chain seq x y z
N MET A 1 22.05 -10.95 2.48
CA MET A 1 22.64 -9.66 2.93
C MET A 1 24.11 -9.66 2.56
N SER A 2 24.54 -8.85 1.58
CA SER A 2 25.96 -8.66 1.28
C SER A 2 26.62 -7.84 2.39
N GLU A 3 27.78 -8.26 2.90
CA GLU A 3 28.58 -7.46 3.82
C GLU A 3 28.81 -6.05 3.25
N ILE A 4 28.44 -5.01 4.01
CA ILE A 4 28.62 -3.62 3.61
C ILE A 4 30.12 -3.30 3.71
N GLU A 5 30.80 -3.21 2.56
CA GLU A 5 32.23 -2.89 2.49
C GLU A 5 32.47 -1.42 2.91
N MET A 6 33.22 -1.23 4.00
CA MET A 6 33.61 0.09 4.51
C MET A 6 35.01 0.48 4.03
N ILE A 7 35.17 1.74 3.62
CA ILE A 7 36.42 2.31 3.12
C ILE A 7 36.86 3.46 4.03
N ALA A 8 38.13 3.42 4.46
CA ALA A 8 38.75 4.52 5.19
C ALA A 8 39.15 5.64 4.22
N ILE A 9 38.70 6.87 4.49
CA ILE A 9 39.13 8.07 3.76
C ILE A 9 39.54 9.17 4.75
N VAL A 10 40.30 10.14 4.26
CA VAL A 10 40.73 11.30 5.06
C VAL A 10 40.11 12.57 4.48
N ILE A 11 39.31 13.32 5.24
CA ILE A 11 38.77 14.62 4.83
C ILE A 11 39.32 15.70 5.77
N ASP A 12 40.07 16.67 5.21
CA ASP A 12 40.72 17.75 5.96
C ASP A 12 41.52 17.26 7.19
N GLY A 13 42.24 16.14 7.02
CA GLY A 13 43.04 15.50 8.07
C GLY A 13 42.26 14.62 9.04
N ARG A 14 40.92 14.54 8.94
CA ARG A 14 40.08 13.64 9.74
C ARG A 14 39.89 12.31 9.03
N SER A 15 40.28 11.21 9.68
CA SER A 15 40.04 9.86 9.18
C SER A 15 38.61 9.44 9.49
N ILE A 16 37.86 9.02 8.47
CA ILE A 16 36.46 8.57 8.58
C ILE A 16 36.25 7.26 7.82
N GLN A 17 35.28 6.46 8.27
CA GLN A 17 34.87 5.22 7.62
C GLN A 17 33.56 5.47 6.86
N VAL A 18 33.52 5.10 5.59
CA VAL A 18 32.36 5.35 4.73
C VAL A 18 31.98 4.09 3.96
N LYS A 19 30.68 3.92 3.69
CA LYS A 19 30.19 2.85 2.83
C LYS A 19 30.77 3.03 1.42
N LYS A 20 31.22 1.93 0.82
CA LYS A 20 31.67 1.92 -0.57
C LYS A 20 30.57 2.45 -1.50
N ASP A 21 30.99 3.21 -2.51
CA ASP A 21 30.16 3.91 -3.48
C ASP A 21 29.35 5.11 -2.95
N SER A 22 29.39 5.42 -1.64
CA SER A 22 28.90 6.70 -1.13
C SER A 22 29.62 7.88 -1.79
N THR A 23 28.91 8.98 -2.01
CA THR A 23 29.52 10.20 -2.55
C THR A 23 30.37 10.90 -1.49
N ILE A 24 31.39 11.66 -1.90
CA ILE A 24 32.19 12.46 -0.95
C ILE A 24 31.31 13.44 -0.18
N LEU A 25 30.28 14.01 -0.81
CA LEU A 25 29.35 14.92 -0.13
C LEU A 25 28.56 14.21 0.96
N GLN A 26 28.02 13.01 0.69
CA GLN A 26 27.30 12.23 1.69
C GLN A 26 28.23 11.86 2.85
N ALA A 27 29.41 11.32 2.53
CA ALA A 27 30.43 11.01 3.52
C ALA A 27 30.79 12.20 4.44
N ALA A 28 30.87 13.40 3.87
CA ALA A 28 31.12 14.62 4.62
C ALA A 28 29.93 15.00 5.51
N LEU A 29 28.70 14.93 4.98
CA LEU A 29 27.46 15.21 5.73
C LEU A 29 27.30 14.28 6.93
N ASP A 30 27.44 12.96 6.73
CA ASP A 30 27.34 11.94 7.79
C ASP A 30 28.36 12.15 8.93
N ASN A 31 29.44 12.88 8.65
CA ASN A 31 30.52 13.19 9.59
C ASN A 31 30.58 14.67 10.01
N ASN A 32 29.50 15.42 9.79
CA ASN A 32 29.38 16.84 10.16
C ASN A 32 30.49 17.73 9.55
N ILE A 33 30.91 17.43 8.32
CA ILE A 33 31.87 18.21 7.54
C ILE A 33 31.10 19.01 6.48
N PHE A 34 31.14 20.33 6.61
CA PHE A 34 30.41 21.22 5.70
C PHE A 34 31.09 21.32 4.34
N ILE A 35 30.37 20.96 3.28
CA ILE A 35 30.71 21.24 1.89
C ILE A 35 29.52 21.96 1.25
N PRO A 36 29.68 23.18 0.70
CA PRO A 36 28.54 23.93 0.17
C PRO A 36 27.99 23.29 -1.10
N ALA A 37 26.67 23.06 -1.15
CA ALA A 37 25.97 22.54 -2.33
C ALA A 37 24.54 23.11 -2.40
N LEU A 38 24.20 23.80 -3.49
CA LEU A 38 22.87 24.42 -3.69
C LEU A 38 21.93 23.62 -4.60
N CYS A 39 22.48 22.69 -5.38
CA CYS A 39 21.73 21.86 -6.33
C CYS A 39 21.71 20.37 -5.93
N ASN A 40 21.93 20.10 -4.64
CA ASN A 40 21.93 18.76 -4.07
C ASN A 40 20.74 18.62 -3.11
N SER A 41 20.10 17.47 -3.13
CA SER A 41 19.08 17.03 -2.18
C SER A 41 19.10 15.51 -2.18
N GLU A 42 18.72 14.88 -1.08
CA GLU A 42 18.59 13.42 -0.97
C GLU A 42 17.42 12.87 -1.81
N LEU A 43 16.48 13.74 -2.21
CA LEU A 43 15.27 13.36 -2.95
C LEU A 43 15.47 13.26 -4.47
N VAL A 44 16.66 13.58 -4.96
CA VAL A 44 16.97 13.59 -6.39
C VAL A 44 18.44 13.22 -6.60
N GLU A 45 18.75 12.64 -7.75
CA GLU A 45 20.12 12.25 -8.11
C GLU A 45 21.17 13.40 -7.98
N PRO A 46 22.48 13.12 -7.93
CA PRO A 46 23.48 14.18 -7.96
C PRO A 46 23.61 14.91 -9.31
N TYR A 47 23.38 16.24 -9.34
CA TYR A 47 23.45 17.05 -10.58
C TYR A 47 24.78 17.80 -10.80
N ALA A 48 25.47 18.17 -9.73
CA ALA A 48 26.75 18.89 -9.74
C ALA A 48 26.77 20.24 -10.51
N ALA A 49 25.62 20.83 -10.84
CA ALA A 49 25.55 22.04 -11.69
C ALA A 49 25.96 23.34 -10.98
N CYS A 50 25.73 23.47 -9.66
CA CYS A 50 26.10 24.69 -8.93
C CYS A 50 27.63 24.85 -8.75
N ARG A 51 28.40 23.77 -8.90
CA ARG A 51 29.88 23.71 -8.75
C ARG A 51 30.44 24.15 -7.40
N LEU A 52 29.60 24.45 -6.40
CA LEU A 52 30.07 24.82 -5.06
C LEU A 52 30.68 23.66 -4.30
N CYS A 53 30.23 22.44 -4.58
CA CYS A 53 30.69 21.20 -3.96
C CYS A 53 32.07 20.73 -4.45
N ILE A 54 32.82 21.58 -5.19
CA ILE A 54 34.16 21.25 -5.63
C ILE A 54 35.08 21.00 -4.43
N VAL A 55 35.85 19.91 -4.49
CA VAL A 55 36.89 19.51 -3.54
C VAL A 55 38.13 19.05 -4.29
N GLU A 56 39.29 19.08 -3.63
CA GLU A 56 40.52 18.49 -4.18
C GLU A 56 40.69 17.08 -3.61
N VAL A 57 40.81 16.09 -4.49
CA VAL A 57 41.01 14.69 -4.12
C VAL A 57 42.42 14.27 -4.51
N ASP A 58 43.14 13.70 -3.55
CA ASP A 58 44.39 12.97 -3.72
C ASP A 58 44.12 11.46 -3.61
N ASP A 59 44.46 10.73 -4.66
CA ASP A 59 44.30 9.28 -4.72
C ASP A 59 45.60 8.50 -4.54
N GLY A 60 46.65 9.18 -4.06
CA GLY A 60 48.00 8.65 -3.85
C GLY A 60 48.88 8.67 -5.11
N ARG A 61 48.31 8.98 -6.28
CA ARG A 61 49.06 9.13 -7.55
C ARG A 61 49.00 10.55 -8.09
N LYS A 62 47.84 11.20 -7.98
CA LYS A 62 47.62 12.57 -8.47
C LYS A 62 46.54 13.28 -7.67
N THR A 63 46.65 14.60 -7.61
CA THR A 63 45.59 15.47 -7.11
C THR A 63 44.71 15.98 -8.26
N LYS A 64 43.40 16.04 -8.06
CA LYS A 64 42.45 16.61 -9.03
C LYS A 64 41.27 17.29 -8.33
N LEU A 65 40.72 18.32 -8.98
CA LEU A 65 39.46 18.91 -8.55
C LEU A 65 38.30 18.07 -9.07
N VAL A 66 37.36 17.75 -8.18
CA VAL A 66 36.15 16.99 -8.49
C VAL A 66 34.96 17.60 -7.76
N THR A 67 33.75 17.31 -8.22
CA THR A 67 32.51 17.68 -7.51
C THR A 67 32.16 16.59 -6.51
N SER A 68 32.11 16.93 -5.22
CA SER A 68 31.92 15.93 -4.14
C SER A 68 30.56 15.23 -4.19
N CYS A 69 29.53 15.91 -4.68
CA CYS A 69 28.15 15.39 -4.70
C CYS A 69 27.95 14.19 -5.61
N ASN A 70 28.78 14.00 -6.64
CA ASN A 70 28.66 12.89 -7.60
C ASN A 70 29.96 12.09 -7.76
N TYR A 71 30.90 12.25 -6.83
CA TYR A 71 32.16 11.50 -6.83
C TYR A 71 32.06 10.31 -5.87
N PRO A 72 31.94 9.07 -6.37
CA PRO A 72 31.82 7.89 -5.51
C PRO A 72 33.16 7.50 -4.88
N VAL A 73 33.12 7.09 -3.62
CA VAL A 73 34.28 6.59 -2.87
C VAL A 73 34.43 5.09 -3.11
N ARG A 74 35.43 4.70 -3.90
CA ARG A 74 35.69 3.28 -4.27
C ARG A 74 37.02 2.74 -3.77
N LYS A 75 37.86 3.60 -3.21
CA LYS A 75 39.18 3.29 -2.68
C LYS A 75 39.57 4.36 -1.65
N PRO A 76 40.56 4.09 -0.79
CA PRO A 76 41.09 5.11 0.11
C PRO A 76 41.58 6.35 -0.66
N ILE A 77 41.13 7.51 -0.23
CA ILE A 77 41.45 8.82 -0.81
C ILE A 77 41.63 9.87 0.30
N THR A 78 42.38 10.93 0.01
CA THR A 78 42.43 12.13 0.84
C THR A 78 41.69 13.26 0.14
N VAL A 79 40.81 13.95 0.85
CA VAL A 79 39.97 15.03 0.36
C VAL A 79 40.33 16.31 1.11
N LEU A 80 40.59 17.37 0.36
CA LEU A 80 40.80 18.72 0.88
C LEU A 80 39.61 19.59 0.45
N THR A 81 38.85 20.09 1.42
CA THR A 81 37.65 20.90 1.16
C THR A 81 37.95 22.39 1.06
N SER A 82 39.15 22.82 1.47
CA SER A 82 39.54 24.24 1.55
C SER A 82 40.93 24.54 0.99
N SER A 83 41.44 23.76 0.04
CA SER A 83 42.71 24.09 -0.64
C SER A 83 42.59 25.41 -1.43
N ASP A 84 43.73 26.06 -1.72
CA ASP A 84 43.75 27.33 -2.49
C ASP A 84 43.01 27.20 -3.82
N LYS A 85 43.13 26.05 -4.50
CA LYS A 85 42.42 25.76 -5.75
C LYS A 85 40.91 25.69 -5.54
N VAL A 86 40.46 25.04 -4.47
CA VAL A 86 39.03 24.91 -4.13
C VAL A 86 38.44 26.26 -3.76
N LEU A 87 39.09 27.00 -2.86
CA LEU A 87 38.63 28.33 -2.43
C LEU A 87 38.58 29.31 -3.59
N ARG A 88 39.58 29.31 -4.49
CA ARG A 88 39.57 30.14 -5.69
C ARG A 88 38.38 29.84 -6.61
N ASN A 89 38.07 28.57 -6.86
CA ASN A 89 36.93 28.17 -7.70
C ASN A 89 35.60 28.56 -7.07
N ARG A 90 35.42 28.30 -5.76
CA ARG A 90 34.22 28.69 -5.02
C ARG A 90 34.03 30.20 -5.00
N THR A 91 35.11 30.96 -4.79
CA THR A 91 35.08 32.43 -4.80
C THR A 91 34.58 32.95 -6.14
N ILE A 92 35.17 32.49 -7.26
CA ILE A 92 34.74 32.93 -8.60
C ILE A 92 33.27 32.57 -8.86
N THR A 93 32.86 31.36 -8.48
CA THR A 93 31.48 30.89 -8.69
C THR A 93 30.48 31.70 -7.88
N LEU A 94 30.72 31.88 -6.57
CA LEU A 94 29.86 32.64 -5.68
C LEU A 94 29.83 34.12 -6.03
N GLU A 95 30.92 34.67 -6.53
CA GLU A 95 30.97 36.05 -7.00
C GLU A 95 30.07 36.27 -8.22
N MET A 96 30.06 35.33 -9.18
CA MET A 96 29.12 35.35 -10.31
C MET A 96 27.66 35.16 -9.87
N MET A 97 27.42 34.30 -8.87
CA MET A 97 26.08 34.12 -8.32
C MET A 97 25.60 35.38 -7.58
N LEU A 98 26.46 36.00 -6.77
CA LEU A 98 26.16 37.21 -6.02
C LEU A 98 25.93 38.42 -6.94
N SER A 99 26.66 38.52 -8.07
CA SER A 99 26.41 39.58 -9.05
C SER A 99 25.07 39.46 -9.75
N ARG A 100 24.55 38.23 -9.91
CA ARG A 100 23.22 37.98 -10.48
C ARG A 100 22.10 38.09 -9.44
N TRP A 101 22.30 37.59 -8.23
CA TRP A 101 21.28 37.45 -7.19
C TRP A 101 21.72 38.11 -5.86
N PRO A 102 21.95 39.43 -5.83
CA PRO A 102 22.56 40.12 -4.69
C PRO A 102 21.69 40.12 -3.43
N ASN A 103 20.37 39.93 -3.56
CA ASN A 103 19.42 39.97 -2.44
C ASN A 103 19.00 38.59 -1.92
N VAL A 104 19.40 37.49 -2.56
CA VAL A 104 19.02 36.13 -2.14
C VAL A 104 19.89 35.69 -0.95
N GLN A 105 19.25 35.41 0.18
CA GLN A 105 19.93 35.24 1.47
C GLN A 105 20.94 34.08 1.48
N VAL A 106 20.58 32.91 0.94
CA VAL A 106 21.49 31.76 0.88
C VAL A 106 22.77 32.05 0.06
N ILE A 107 22.67 32.88 -0.99
CA ILE A 107 23.84 33.30 -1.79
C ILE A 107 24.72 34.25 -0.97
N LYS A 108 24.11 35.20 -0.25
CA LYS A 108 24.85 36.12 0.62
C LYS A 108 25.61 35.39 1.72
N ASP A 109 25.01 34.37 2.32
CA ASP A 109 25.65 33.63 3.41
C ASP A 109 26.80 32.76 2.91
N LEU A 110 26.66 32.13 1.74
CA LEU A 110 27.77 31.43 1.09
C LEU A 110 28.87 32.39 0.62
N ALA A 111 28.52 33.58 0.14
CA ALA A 111 29.50 34.61 -0.22
C ALA A 111 30.33 35.08 0.99
N LYS A 112 29.69 35.25 2.16
CA LYS A 112 30.40 35.53 3.43
C LYS A 112 31.35 34.41 3.81
N TYR A 113 30.94 33.14 3.62
CA TYR A 113 31.77 31.97 3.90
C TYR A 113 33.11 32.00 3.16
N VAL A 114 33.15 32.51 1.93
CA VAL A 114 34.39 32.71 1.14
C VAL A 114 34.94 34.14 1.19
N ARG A 115 34.41 35.00 2.07
CA ARG A 115 34.86 36.38 2.31
C ARG A 115 34.72 37.33 1.11
N ILE A 116 33.64 37.20 0.33
CA ILE A 116 33.30 38.16 -0.73
C ILE A 116 32.44 39.28 -0.13
N GLU A 117 32.93 40.52 -0.16
CA GLU A 117 32.15 41.69 0.27
C GLU A 117 31.30 42.28 -0.85
N LYS A 118 31.84 42.31 -2.09
CA LYS A 118 31.17 42.85 -3.28
C LYS A 118 31.65 42.10 -4.53
N PRO A 119 30.78 41.86 -5.51
CA PRO A 119 31.19 41.26 -6.77
C PRO A 119 32.02 42.23 -7.62
N ARG A 120 33.07 41.72 -8.28
CA ARG A 120 33.91 42.47 -9.24
C ARG A 120 33.28 42.69 -10.61
N TYR A 121 32.15 42.04 -10.89
CA TYR A 121 31.51 42.02 -12.20
C TYR A 121 30.02 42.33 -12.05
N GLU A 122 29.43 42.98 -13.06
CA GLU A 122 27.98 43.19 -13.16
C GLU A 122 27.39 42.13 -14.09
N HIS A 123 26.43 41.35 -13.58
CA HIS A 123 25.75 40.34 -14.40
C HIS A 123 24.74 41.05 -15.33
N PRO A 124 24.63 40.68 -16.62
CA PRO A 124 23.70 41.34 -17.56
C PRO A 124 22.21 41.12 -17.25
N ALA A 125 21.90 40.18 -16.34
CA ALA A 125 20.54 39.84 -15.93
C ALA A 125 20.45 39.79 -14.39
N VAL A 126 20.79 40.90 -13.72
CA VAL A 126 20.64 41.03 -12.26
C VAL A 126 19.16 40.89 -11.89
N ASP A 127 18.89 40.09 -10.86
CA ASP A 127 17.57 39.95 -10.25
C ASP A 127 17.64 40.39 -8.78
N LEU A 128 16.91 41.45 -8.46
CA LEU A 128 16.88 42.05 -7.13
C LEU A 128 15.82 41.41 -6.22
N ASN A 129 15.04 40.45 -6.71
CA ASN A 129 14.07 39.74 -5.87
C ASN A 129 14.81 38.91 -4.79
N PRO A 130 14.51 39.08 -3.49
CA PRO A 130 15.09 38.26 -2.43
C PRO A 130 14.81 36.75 -2.57
N ASN A 131 13.72 36.41 -3.26
CA ASN A 131 13.30 35.04 -3.55
C ASN A 131 13.57 34.66 -5.02
N ALA A 132 14.55 35.30 -5.68
CA ALA A 132 14.87 35.00 -7.08
C ALA A 132 15.24 33.51 -7.29
N CYS A 133 14.90 32.97 -8.46
CA CYS A 133 15.31 31.62 -8.86
C CYS A 133 16.81 31.60 -9.15
N ILE A 134 17.56 30.80 -8.39
CA ILE A 134 19.01 30.61 -8.56
C ILE A 134 19.38 29.54 -9.61
N LEU A 135 18.39 29.06 -10.37
CA LEU A 135 18.56 28.05 -11.42
C LEU A 135 19.29 26.77 -10.95
N CYS A 136 19.05 26.34 -9.70
CA CYS A 136 19.63 25.13 -9.14
C CYS A 136 19.11 23.84 -9.80
N GLY A 137 17.90 23.89 -10.37
CA GLY A 137 17.26 22.77 -11.06
C GLY A 137 16.58 21.75 -10.14
N LEU A 138 16.57 21.95 -8.81
CA LEU A 138 15.95 21.01 -7.87
C LEU A 138 14.45 20.80 -8.16
N CYS A 139 13.72 21.88 -8.43
CA CYS A 139 12.28 21.86 -8.70
C CYS A 139 11.88 21.02 -9.93
N MET A 140 12.61 21.13 -11.04
CA MET A 140 12.35 20.29 -12.22
C MET A 140 12.74 18.83 -11.99
N ARG A 141 13.81 18.59 -11.23
CA ARG A 141 14.32 17.25 -10.98
C ARG A 141 13.47 16.48 -9.99
N ILE A 142 12.93 17.13 -8.96
CA ILE A 142 11.98 16.48 -8.05
C ILE A 142 10.68 16.14 -8.80
N CYS A 143 10.24 17.02 -9.71
CA CYS A 143 9.06 16.80 -10.53
C CYS A 143 9.24 15.64 -11.53
N GLU A 144 10.44 15.48 -12.11
CA GLU A 144 10.76 14.40 -13.05
C GLU A 144 11.15 13.08 -12.36
N GLN A 145 12.01 13.13 -11.34
CA GLN A 145 12.66 11.95 -10.75
C GLN A 145 11.97 11.45 -9.48
N GLY A 146 11.43 12.37 -8.67
CA GLY A 146 10.71 11.99 -7.44
C GLY A 146 9.23 11.73 -7.70
N ILE A 147 8.56 12.66 -8.40
CA ILE A 147 7.10 12.61 -8.63
C ILE A 147 6.73 11.94 -9.97
N TRP A 148 7.65 11.88 -10.94
CA TRP A 148 7.47 11.29 -12.28
C TRP A 148 6.50 12.02 -13.23
N GLU A 149 6.26 13.32 -12.97
CA GLU A 149 5.36 14.14 -13.78
C GLU A 149 6.07 14.94 -14.88
N ASN A 150 7.27 15.48 -14.58
CA ASN A 150 8.09 16.28 -15.51
C ASN A 150 7.37 17.51 -16.12
N ILE A 151 6.73 18.31 -15.27
CA ILE A 151 5.89 19.47 -15.67
C ILE A 151 6.69 20.75 -15.90
N ILE A 152 7.74 20.99 -15.11
CA ILE A 152 8.54 22.22 -15.16
C ILE A 152 9.96 21.91 -15.64
N ASN A 153 10.53 22.76 -16.49
CA ASN A 153 11.88 22.53 -17.02
C ASN A 153 12.63 23.84 -17.31
N PHE A 154 13.91 23.73 -17.64
CA PHE A 154 14.70 24.87 -18.11
C PHE A 154 14.34 25.23 -19.55
N THR A 155 14.18 26.52 -19.79
CA THR A 155 14.04 27.12 -21.11
C THR A 155 15.15 28.13 -21.35
N ASN A 156 15.42 28.44 -22.62
CA ASN A 156 16.48 29.34 -23.07
C ASN A 156 17.90 28.89 -22.63
N ARG A 157 18.91 29.72 -22.90
CA ARG A 157 20.32 29.47 -22.54
C ARG A 157 21.00 30.77 -22.10
N GLY A 158 22.16 30.65 -21.45
CA GLY A 158 22.96 31.80 -21.02
C GLY A 158 22.23 32.68 -20.01
N ALA A 159 22.34 34.00 -20.17
CA ALA A 159 21.78 34.98 -19.24
C ALA A 159 20.25 34.93 -19.13
N VAL A 160 19.54 34.52 -20.19
CA VAL A 160 18.07 34.47 -20.27
C VAL A 160 17.47 33.11 -19.89
N ARG A 161 18.29 32.17 -19.40
CA ARG A 161 17.81 30.86 -18.91
C ARG A 161 16.85 31.06 -17.75
N ALA A 162 15.71 30.36 -17.80
CA ALA A 162 14.66 30.40 -16.79
C ALA A 162 14.06 29.01 -16.55
N VAL A 163 13.42 28.81 -15.40
CA VAL A 163 12.53 27.66 -15.15
C VAL A 163 11.13 28.08 -15.55
N ARG A 164 10.47 27.31 -16.41
CA ARG A 164 9.12 27.61 -16.93
C ARG A 164 8.30 26.32 -17.05
N MET A 165 6.98 26.48 -16.99
CA MET A 165 6.03 25.48 -17.48
C MET A 165 5.94 25.57 -19.02
N PRO A 166 5.56 24.49 -19.72
CA PRO A 166 5.23 24.54 -21.14
C PRO A 166 4.30 25.71 -21.47
N TYR A 167 4.66 26.48 -22.51
CA TYR A 167 3.88 27.63 -22.98
C TYR A 167 3.63 28.75 -21.94
N ASP A 168 4.34 28.75 -20.81
CA ASP A 168 4.14 29.70 -19.70
C ASP A 168 2.71 29.73 -19.15
N SER A 169 2.01 28.59 -19.21
CA SER A 169 0.65 28.43 -18.68
C SER A 169 0.58 27.34 -17.63
N ASP A 170 -0.49 27.37 -16.83
CA ASP A 170 -0.85 26.25 -15.96
C ASP A 170 -0.96 24.97 -16.80
N GLN A 171 -0.43 23.88 -16.26
CA GLN A 171 -0.42 22.60 -16.92
C GLN A 171 -1.52 21.71 -16.34
N PRO A 172 -2.42 21.16 -17.17
CA PRO A 172 -3.50 20.30 -16.68
C PRO A 172 -2.98 18.99 -16.07
N HIS A 173 -1.75 18.59 -16.39
CA HIS A 173 -1.09 17.42 -15.83
C HIS A 173 -0.34 17.73 -14.51
N CYS A 174 -0.30 18.98 -14.06
CA CYS A 174 0.28 19.28 -12.75
C CYS A 174 -0.64 18.75 -11.65
N ILE A 175 -0.19 17.73 -10.92
CA ILE A 175 -0.97 17.15 -9.83
C ILE A 175 -0.99 18.00 -8.55
N GLY A 176 -0.36 19.18 -8.54
CA GLY A 176 -0.38 20.06 -7.37
C GLY A 176 0.33 19.52 -6.12
N CYS A 177 1.28 18.58 -6.26
CA CYS A 177 1.94 17.91 -5.14
C CYS A 177 2.82 18.81 -4.25
N GLY A 178 3.16 20.04 -4.67
CA GLY A 178 3.94 20.98 -3.86
C GLY A 178 5.44 20.66 -3.69
N ALA A 179 5.92 19.49 -4.13
CA ALA A 179 7.32 19.09 -3.97
C ALA A 179 8.34 20.09 -4.58
N CYS A 180 7.97 20.76 -5.69
CA CYS A 180 8.81 21.78 -6.32
C CYS A 180 8.91 23.08 -5.51
N ALA A 181 7.87 23.42 -4.75
CA ALA A 181 7.87 24.55 -3.82
C ALA A 181 8.69 24.21 -2.57
N GLU A 182 8.49 23.02 -2.02
CA GLU A 182 9.17 22.56 -0.80
C GLU A 182 10.69 22.44 -1.00
N ILE A 183 11.15 21.87 -2.12
CA ILE A 183 12.58 21.71 -2.39
C ILE A 183 13.27 23.03 -2.79
N CYS A 184 12.54 24.14 -2.93
CA CYS A 184 13.09 25.39 -3.44
C CYS A 184 13.93 26.10 -2.37
N PRO A 185 15.26 26.25 -2.54
CA PRO A 185 16.12 26.82 -1.50
C PRO A 185 15.97 28.34 -1.33
N THR A 186 15.19 29.00 -2.19
CA THR A 186 15.02 30.45 -2.21
C THR A 186 13.58 30.90 -2.08
N GLY A 187 12.60 29.98 -2.04
CA GLY A 187 11.18 30.34 -2.09
C GLY A 187 10.76 30.99 -3.42
N ALA A 188 11.49 30.73 -4.51
CA ALA A 188 11.15 31.23 -5.85
C ALA A 188 9.88 30.57 -6.44
N ILE A 189 9.53 29.39 -5.92
CA ILE A 189 8.29 28.69 -6.22
C ILE A 189 7.52 28.59 -4.91
N ILE A 190 6.25 28.97 -4.97
CA ILE A 190 5.31 28.92 -3.85
C ILE A 190 4.01 28.28 -4.32
N MET A 191 3.28 27.67 -3.39
CA MET A 191 1.91 27.25 -3.64
C MET A 191 1.00 28.47 -3.49
N VAL A 192 0.20 28.77 -4.51
CA VAL A 192 -0.69 29.96 -4.54
C VAL A 192 -2.18 29.61 -4.50
N ASP A 193 -2.53 28.33 -4.52
CA ASP A 193 -3.89 27.84 -4.38
C ASP A 193 -4.10 27.16 -3.03
N ASP A 194 -5.17 27.59 -2.35
CA ASP A 194 -5.74 26.93 -1.19
C ASP A 194 -7.15 26.46 -1.56
N PRO A 195 -7.30 25.21 -2.01
CA PRO A 195 -8.57 24.76 -2.58
C PRO A 195 -9.69 24.64 -1.56
N ASN A 196 -9.37 24.56 -0.25
CA ASN A 196 -10.35 24.17 0.78
C ASN A 196 -10.29 24.99 2.08
N GLN A 197 -9.47 26.04 2.18
CA GLN A 197 -9.38 26.94 3.34
C GLN A 197 -9.17 26.19 4.68
N PRO A 198 -8.15 25.32 4.81
CA PRO A 198 -7.84 24.68 6.08
C PRO A 198 -7.47 25.73 7.12
N HIS A 199 -7.70 25.40 8.39
CA HIS A 199 -7.33 26.25 9.52
C HIS A 199 -5.82 26.60 9.54
N ASP A 200 -4.94 25.66 9.19
CA ASP A 200 -3.50 25.83 9.04
C ASP A 200 -2.99 25.02 7.83
N ALA A 201 -2.91 25.68 6.67
CA ALA A 201 -2.42 25.07 5.43
C ALA A 201 -0.96 24.61 5.50
N ASP A 202 -0.13 25.30 6.28
CA ASP A 202 1.29 24.94 6.42
C ASP A 202 1.47 23.67 7.25
N MET A 203 0.64 23.46 8.27
CA MET A 203 0.61 22.21 9.02
C MET A 203 0.22 21.03 8.12
N VAL A 204 -0.87 21.16 7.35
CA VAL A 204 -1.31 20.11 6.41
C VAL A 204 -0.21 19.81 5.39
N ARG A 205 0.40 20.85 4.82
CA ARG A 205 1.48 20.70 3.84
C ARG A 205 2.70 20.00 4.44
N ARG A 206 3.16 20.38 5.64
CA ARG A 206 4.28 19.72 6.31
C ARG A 206 3.99 18.25 6.54
N ALA A 207 2.79 17.90 7.01
CA ALA A 207 2.40 16.51 7.23
C ALA A 207 2.37 15.68 5.93
N GLY A 208 1.78 16.21 4.85
CA GLY A 208 1.75 15.54 3.55
C GLY A 208 3.13 15.44 2.86
N MET A 209 4.01 16.42 3.07
CA MET A 209 5.36 16.41 2.50
C MET A 209 6.26 15.34 3.13
N ARG A 210 6.08 15.00 4.41
CA ARG A 210 6.81 13.88 5.04
C ARG A 210 6.50 12.56 4.32
N ILE A 211 5.22 12.26 4.14
CA ILE A 211 4.76 11.09 3.37
C ILE A 211 5.31 11.14 1.94
N THR A 212 5.24 12.28 1.28
CA THR A 212 5.77 12.43 -0.09
C THR A 212 7.27 12.12 -0.16
N GLU A 213 8.05 12.60 0.80
CA GLU A 213 9.48 12.30 0.91
C GLU A 213 9.75 10.81 1.14
N GLU A 214 9.02 10.17 2.05
CA GLU A 214 9.13 8.73 2.31
C GLU A 214 8.78 7.92 1.06
N MET A 215 7.70 8.28 0.35
CA MET A 215 7.35 7.63 -0.90
C MET A 215 8.47 7.79 -1.93
N ILE A 216 9.10 8.96 -2.05
CA ILE A 216 10.20 9.16 -3.02
C ILE A 216 11.42 8.32 -2.66
N LYS A 217 11.72 8.18 -1.36
CA LYS A 217 12.93 7.51 -0.87
C LYS A 217 12.79 5.99 -0.82
N PHE A 218 11.62 5.48 -0.46
CA PHE A 218 11.49 4.10 0.01
C PHE A 218 10.52 3.23 -0.79
N ASP A 219 9.61 3.83 -1.58
CA ASP A 219 8.59 3.07 -2.32
C ASP A 219 9.21 1.97 -3.20
N GLU A 220 10.18 2.31 -4.04
CA GLU A 220 10.84 1.36 -4.97
C GLU A 220 11.46 0.14 -4.27
N GLU A 221 11.96 0.29 -3.03
CA GLU A 221 12.59 -0.79 -2.27
C GLU A 221 11.60 -1.59 -1.41
N GLN A 222 10.48 -0.99 -0.99
CA GLN A 222 9.50 -1.61 -0.11
C GLN A 222 8.38 -2.32 -0.89
N CYS A 223 7.59 -1.56 -1.67
CA CYS A 223 6.38 -2.06 -2.33
C CYS A 223 6.31 -1.79 -3.83
N ASP A 224 7.12 -0.85 -4.33
CA ASP A 224 7.09 -0.32 -5.69
C ASP A 224 5.67 0.03 -6.18
N MET A 225 4.91 0.73 -5.35
CA MET A 225 3.52 1.11 -5.64
C MET A 225 3.45 2.02 -6.87
N ARG A 226 4.42 2.92 -7.08
CA ARG A 226 4.48 3.73 -8.30
C ARG A 226 4.82 2.92 -9.55
N GLY A 227 5.63 1.87 -9.44
CA GLY A 227 6.02 1.03 -10.57
C GLY A 227 4.98 -0.03 -10.94
N VAL A 228 4.41 -0.73 -9.95
CA VAL A 228 3.51 -1.88 -10.17
C VAL A 228 2.19 -1.85 -9.41
N GLY A 229 2.01 -0.91 -8.47
CA GLY A 229 0.78 -0.82 -7.68
C GLY A 229 0.65 -1.98 -6.69
N THR A 230 -0.58 -2.33 -6.33
CA THR A 230 -0.81 -3.42 -5.36
C THR A 230 -0.41 -4.79 -5.91
N ALA A 231 -0.23 -4.93 -7.23
CA ALA A 231 0.13 -6.18 -7.89
C ALA A 231 1.41 -6.84 -7.34
N HIS A 232 2.32 -6.08 -6.72
CA HIS A 232 3.51 -6.61 -6.03
C HIS A 232 3.17 -7.66 -4.94
N LEU A 233 1.95 -7.63 -4.40
CA LEU A 233 1.52 -8.58 -3.38
C LEU A 233 1.38 -10.01 -3.91
N VAL A 234 1.22 -10.25 -5.22
CA VAL A 234 1.00 -11.60 -5.77
C VAL A 234 2.13 -12.55 -5.39
N GLU A 235 3.37 -12.19 -5.70
CA GLU A 235 4.54 -12.98 -5.38
C GLU A 235 4.81 -13.08 -3.87
N ILE A 236 4.48 -12.04 -3.10
CA ILE A 236 4.66 -12.05 -1.64
C ILE A 236 3.67 -13.03 -1.01
N MET A 237 2.42 -12.99 -1.43
CA MET A 237 1.36 -13.86 -0.91
C MET A 237 1.64 -15.33 -1.23
N ASP A 238 2.09 -15.63 -2.45
CA ASP A 238 2.49 -16.99 -2.82
C ASP A 238 3.70 -17.49 -2.02
N ALA A 239 4.70 -16.64 -1.81
CA ALA A 239 5.90 -16.98 -1.03
C ALA A 239 5.59 -17.37 0.42
N TYR A 240 4.55 -16.78 1.01
CA TYR A 240 4.08 -17.08 2.37
C TYR A 240 2.91 -18.07 2.44
N ASP A 241 2.52 -18.68 1.32
CA ASP A 241 1.42 -19.66 1.25
C ASP A 241 0.05 -19.06 1.64
N LEU A 242 -0.15 -17.80 1.22
CA LEU A 242 -1.29 -16.93 1.50
C LEU A 242 -2.14 -16.59 0.27
N LEU A 243 -1.67 -16.89 -0.95
CA LEU A 243 -2.38 -16.61 -2.19
C LEU A 243 -3.48 -17.66 -2.45
N PRO A 244 -4.76 -17.28 -2.58
CA PRO A 244 -5.82 -18.25 -2.86
C PRO A 244 -5.64 -18.93 -4.20
N VAL A 245 -5.70 -20.25 -4.19
CA VAL A 245 -5.60 -21.09 -5.37
C VAL A 245 -6.71 -22.13 -5.33
N MET A 246 -7.47 -22.21 -6.42
CA MET A 246 -8.57 -23.17 -6.63
C MET A 246 -9.59 -23.17 -5.49
N ASN A 247 -10.35 -22.07 -5.35
CA ASN A 247 -11.32 -21.84 -4.27
C ASN A 247 -10.72 -21.99 -2.85
N TYR A 248 -9.59 -21.30 -2.63
CA TYR A 248 -8.86 -21.31 -1.36
C TYR A 248 -8.42 -22.71 -0.89
N GLN A 249 -8.41 -23.73 -1.76
CA GLN A 249 -7.90 -25.06 -1.40
C GLN A 249 -6.42 -24.99 -1.02
N TYR A 250 -5.63 -24.20 -1.75
CA TYR A 250 -4.20 -24.02 -1.52
C TYR A 250 -3.82 -22.54 -1.37
N GLY A 251 -2.60 -22.31 -0.85
CA GLY A 251 -2.04 -20.97 -0.60
C GLY A 251 -0.95 -20.53 -1.57
N LYS A 252 -0.61 -21.36 -2.56
CA LYS A 252 0.43 -21.10 -3.56
C LYS A 252 0.31 -22.01 -4.78
N HIS A 253 0.94 -21.63 -5.89
CA HIS A 253 0.96 -22.42 -7.11
C HIS A 253 2.25 -22.20 -7.92
N GLU A 254 2.72 -23.25 -8.61
CA GLU A 254 3.97 -23.16 -9.42
C GLU A 254 3.87 -22.15 -10.58
N ASP A 255 2.66 -21.95 -11.10
CA ASP A 255 2.39 -21.04 -12.20
C ASP A 255 2.12 -19.59 -11.78
N THR A 256 2.16 -19.26 -10.47
CA THR A 256 1.92 -17.89 -9.99
C THR A 256 2.85 -16.87 -10.65
N SER A 257 4.09 -17.26 -10.96
CA SER A 257 5.05 -16.41 -11.68
C SER A 257 4.54 -15.84 -13.00
N LYS A 258 3.57 -16.50 -13.66
CA LYS A 258 2.95 -16.05 -14.93
C LYS A 258 2.04 -14.83 -14.77
N ILE A 259 1.60 -14.51 -13.55
CA ILE A 259 0.75 -13.37 -13.22
C ILE A 259 1.39 -12.44 -12.16
N SER A 260 2.71 -12.56 -11.98
CA SER A 260 3.49 -11.72 -11.06
C SER A 260 3.53 -10.26 -11.50
N SER A 261 3.89 -9.37 -10.57
CA SER A 261 4.04 -7.93 -10.84
C SER A 261 5.03 -7.63 -11.97
N ASP A 262 6.12 -8.40 -12.09
CA ASP A 262 7.11 -8.29 -13.17
C ASP A 262 6.51 -8.57 -14.55
N VAL A 263 5.63 -9.56 -14.66
CA VAL A 263 4.93 -9.86 -15.92
C VAL A 263 3.96 -8.73 -16.24
N LEU A 264 3.17 -8.29 -15.27
CA LEU A 264 2.19 -7.21 -15.42
C LEU A 264 2.84 -5.89 -15.83
N ARG A 265 4.03 -5.57 -15.28
CA ARG A 265 4.82 -4.39 -15.65
C ARG A 265 5.07 -4.30 -17.15
N THR A 266 5.24 -5.43 -17.83
CA THR A 266 5.47 -5.44 -19.30
C THR A 266 4.25 -5.02 -20.12
N PHE A 267 3.06 -5.03 -19.52
CA PHE A 267 1.83 -4.58 -20.16
C PHE A 267 1.53 -3.09 -19.92
N PHE A 268 2.06 -2.49 -18.85
CA PHE A 268 1.78 -1.08 -18.53
C PHE A 268 2.38 -0.15 -19.58
N THR A 269 1.54 0.67 -20.21
CA THR A 269 1.94 1.51 -21.36
C THR A 269 2.12 2.98 -21.00
N LYS A 270 1.43 3.48 -19.98
CA LYS A 270 1.42 4.91 -19.60
C LYS A 270 2.81 5.42 -19.19
N GLY A 271 3.66 4.54 -18.65
CA GLY A 271 5.04 4.85 -18.28
C GLY A 271 5.18 5.92 -17.18
N LYS A 272 4.08 6.27 -16.50
CA LYS A 272 4.00 7.19 -15.37
C LYS A 272 3.01 6.65 -14.34
N PRO A 273 3.27 6.84 -13.04
CA PRO A 273 2.37 6.43 -11.99
C PRO A 273 1.11 7.30 -12.01
N ASP A 274 -0.03 6.74 -11.62
CA ASP A 274 -1.31 7.44 -11.65
C ASP A 274 -1.96 7.46 -10.27
N GLY A 275 -2.48 8.62 -9.87
CA GLY A 275 -3.07 8.85 -8.55
C GLY A 275 -4.57 9.06 -8.64
N CYS A 276 -5.31 8.62 -7.61
CA CYS A 276 -6.76 8.78 -7.56
C CYS A 276 -7.22 10.25 -7.61
N TRP A 277 -6.43 11.17 -7.03
CA TRP A 277 -6.69 12.60 -7.04
C TRP A 277 -5.39 13.40 -7.02
N LEU A 278 -5.50 14.70 -7.33
CA LEU A 278 -4.41 15.67 -7.25
C LEU A 278 -3.67 15.55 -5.92
N GLY A 279 -2.34 15.44 -5.99
CA GLY A 279 -1.45 15.37 -4.84
C GLY A 279 -1.25 13.97 -4.26
N CYS A 280 -1.86 12.92 -4.81
CA CYS A 280 -1.60 11.55 -4.37
C CYS A 280 -0.16 11.14 -4.72
N ALA A 281 0.73 11.21 -3.73
CA ALA A 281 2.11 10.80 -3.90
C ALA A 281 2.28 9.28 -4.06
N MET A 282 1.30 8.48 -3.61
CA MET A 282 1.36 7.02 -3.71
C MET A 282 1.23 6.53 -5.15
N ALA A 283 0.31 7.16 -5.92
CA ALA A 283 0.13 6.94 -7.35
C ALA A 283 0.16 5.45 -7.79
N CYS A 284 -0.61 4.63 -7.07
CA CYS A 284 -0.60 3.18 -7.20
C CYS A 284 -1.31 2.66 -8.46
N ALA A 285 -2.20 3.44 -9.07
CA ALA A 285 -2.97 3.00 -10.24
C ALA A 285 -2.06 2.80 -11.47
N LYS A 286 -2.46 1.84 -12.31
CA LYS A 286 -1.70 1.42 -13.50
C LYS A 286 -2.65 1.27 -14.68
N ALA A 287 -2.13 1.54 -15.87
CA ALA A 287 -2.94 1.61 -17.07
C ALA A 287 -2.29 0.85 -18.23
N ILE A 288 -3.13 0.11 -18.96
CA ILE A 288 -2.79 -0.63 -20.16
C ILE A 288 -3.60 -0.03 -21.31
N GLU A 289 -2.95 0.75 -22.16
CA GLU A 289 -3.59 1.34 -23.34
C GLU A 289 -3.57 0.37 -24.53
N ASN A 290 -4.60 0.45 -25.36
CA ASN A 290 -4.73 -0.32 -26.60
C ASN A 290 -4.78 -1.84 -26.40
N PHE A 291 -5.28 -2.31 -25.25
CA PHE A 291 -5.53 -3.72 -25.03
C PHE A 291 -6.68 -4.19 -25.94
N GLU A 292 -6.44 -5.24 -26.74
CA GLU A 292 -7.45 -5.76 -27.68
C GLU A 292 -8.26 -6.89 -27.04
N LEU A 293 -9.57 -6.69 -26.92
CA LEU A 293 -10.49 -7.63 -26.29
C LEU A 293 -10.80 -8.82 -27.21
N THR A 294 -10.89 -10.02 -26.64
CA THR A 294 -11.05 -11.26 -27.42
C THR A 294 -12.44 -11.90 -27.31
N THR A 295 -13.21 -11.47 -26.31
CA THR A 295 -14.54 -11.99 -25.95
C THR A 295 -15.55 -10.84 -25.80
N GLY A 296 -16.80 -11.20 -25.51
CA GLY A 296 -17.84 -10.23 -25.12
C GLY A 296 -18.32 -9.27 -26.21
N PRO A 297 -19.13 -8.27 -25.83
CA PRO A 297 -19.73 -7.30 -26.75
C PRO A 297 -18.72 -6.35 -27.41
N TYR A 298 -17.54 -6.15 -26.80
CA TYR A 298 -16.49 -5.26 -27.30
C TYR A 298 -15.35 -6.03 -27.99
N LYS A 299 -15.59 -7.29 -28.38
CA LYS A 299 -14.59 -8.13 -29.05
C LYS A 299 -13.97 -7.44 -30.27
N GLY A 300 -12.64 -7.39 -30.30
CA GLY A 300 -11.85 -6.76 -31.35
C GLY A 300 -11.64 -5.25 -31.16
N GLU A 301 -12.25 -4.63 -30.15
CA GLU A 301 -11.97 -3.24 -29.79
C GLU A 301 -10.68 -3.12 -28.99
N LYS A 302 -10.02 -1.97 -29.14
CA LYS A 302 -8.82 -1.60 -28.38
C LYS A 302 -9.21 -0.61 -27.29
N VAL A 303 -8.99 -0.98 -26.05
CA VAL A 303 -9.46 -0.25 -24.87
C VAL A 303 -8.32 0.17 -23.97
N LEU A 304 -8.62 1.13 -23.08
CA LEU A 304 -7.82 1.40 -21.90
C LEU A 304 -8.33 0.50 -20.77
N VAL A 305 -7.42 -0.24 -20.13
CA VAL A 305 -7.71 -1.01 -18.91
C VAL A 305 -6.98 -0.34 -17.74
N ASP A 306 -7.71 -0.03 -16.68
CA ASP A 306 -7.17 0.46 -15.40
C ASP A 306 -6.92 -0.75 -14.48
N GLY A 307 -5.78 -0.80 -13.79
CA GLY A 307 -5.30 -1.97 -13.06
C GLY A 307 -4.64 -3.04 -13.97
N PRO A 308 -4.72 -4.34 -13.61
CA PRO A 308 -5.46 -4.91 -12.48
C PRO A 308 -4.76 -4.69 -11.12
N GLU A 309 -5.58 -4.59 -10.07
CA GLU A 309 -5.12 -4.60 -8.67
C GLU A 309 -4.83 -6.04 -8.17
N TYR A 310 -4.18 -6.17 -7.01
CA TYR A 310 -3.85 -7.46 -6.38
C TYR A 310 -5.06 -8.39 -6.26
N GLU A 311 -6.19 -7.89 -5.75
CA GLU A 311 -7.39 -8.70 -5.52
C GLU A 311 -7.89 -9.32 -6.83
N THR A 312 -7.82 -8.59 -7.95
CA THR A 312 -8.20 -9.11 -9.26
C THR A 312 -7.24 -10.20 -9.73
N LEU A 313 -5.93 -10.05 -9.44
CA LEU A 313 -4.90 -11.05 -9.74
C LEU A 313 -5.03 -12.30 -8.87
N GLY A 314 -5.27 -12.14 -7.56
CA GLY A 314 -5.56 -13.23 -6.63
C GLY A 314 -6.82 -13.99 -7.01
N GLY A 315 -7.85 -13.28 -7.50
CA GLY A 315 -9.03 -13.91 -8.07
C GLY A 315 -8.72 -14.81 -9.28
N SER A 316 -7.75 -14.43 -10.11
CA SER A 316 -7.29 -15.26 -11.23
C SER A 316 -6.66 -16.58 -10.76
N SER A 317 -5.76 -16.53 -9.76
CA SER A 317 -5.18 -17.75 -9.18
C SER A 317 -6.23 -18.59 -8.46
N ASN A 318 -7.20 -17.94 -7.82
CA ASN A 318 -8.29 -18.62 -7.14
C ASN A 318 -9.19 -19.40 -8.10
N MET A 319 -9.33 -18.94 -9.36
CA MET A 319 -10.00 -19.67 -10.45
C MET A 319 -9.10 -20.72 -11.12
N GLY A 320 -7.84 -20.84 -10.69
CA GLY A 320 -6.83 -21.70 -11.32
C GLY A 320 -6.38 -21.22 -12.69
N ILE A 321 -6.51 -19.91 -12.99
CA ILE A 321 -6.15 -19.32 -14.28
C ILE A 321 -4.89 -18.45 -14.11
N PHE A 322 -3.79 -18.87 -14.72
CA PHE A 322 -2.50 -18.19 -14.67
C PHE A 322 -2.12 -17.60 -16.04
N ASP A 323 -3.01 -16.73 -16.56
CA ASP A 323 -2.86 -16.07 -17.87
C ASP A 323 -3.03 -14.55 -17.70
N PRO A 324 -1.97 -13.74 -17.92
CA PRO A 324 -2.04 -12.29 -17.72
C PRO A 324 -3.04 -11.61 -18.66
N ARG A 325 -3.28 -12.16 -19.87
CA ARG A 325 -4.26 -11.55 -20.79
C ARG A 325 -5.68 -11.81 -20.33
N PHE A 326 -5.94 -12.98 -19.75
CA PHE A 326 -7.23 -13.30 -19.16
C PHE A 326 -7.56 -12.31 -18.03
N VAL A 327 -6.65 -12.12 -17.06
CA VAL A 327 -6.94 -11.24 -15.91
C VAL A 327 -7.14 -9.79 -16.33
N ILE A 328 -6.39 -9.28 -17.33
CA ILE A 328 -6.59 -7.93 -17.88
C ILE A 328 -7.98 -7.80 -18.54
N GLU A 329 -8.40 -8.79 -19.33
CA GLU A 329 -9.71 -8.77 -20.00
C GLU A 329 -10.88 -8.92 -19.01
N TYR A 330 -10.74 -9.83 -18.04
CA TYR A 330 -11.68 -10.03 -16.94
C TYR A 330 -11.85 -8.76 -16.10
N ASN A 331 -10.75 -8.10 -15.74
CA ASN A 331 -10.75 -6.82 -15.02
C ASN A 331 -11.55 -5.76 -15.78
N PHE A 332 -11.24 -5.57 -17.07
CA PHE A 332 -11.94 -4.62 -17.92
C PHE A 332 -13.46 -4.87 -17.95
N TYR A 333 -13.88 -6.14 -18.06
CA TYR A 333 -15.29 -6.46 -18.13
C TYR A 333 -16.01 -6.28 -16.79
N CYS A 334 -15.35 -6.52 -15.66
CA CYS A 334 -15.92 -6.19 -14.35
C CYS A 334 -16.14 -4.69 -14.20
N ASP A 335 -15.15 -3.88 -14.53
CA ASP A 335 -15.28 -2.41 -14.51
C ASP A 335 -16.41 -1.95 -15.44
N THR A 336 -16.44 -2.48 -16.66
CA THR A 336 -17.40 -2.09 -17.70
C THR A 336 -18.83 -2.50 -17.33
N TYR A 337 -19.02 -3.64 -16.68
CA TYR A 337 -20.34 -4.11 -16.24
C TYR A 337 -20.74 -3.60 -14.86
N GLY A 338 -19.83 -2.95 -14.11
CA GLY A 338 -20.05 -2.53 -12.74
C GLY A 338 -20.17 -3.72 -11.78
N LEU A 339 -19.32 -4.73 -11.95
CA LEU A 339 -19.24 -5.91 -11.11
C LEU A 339 -17.99 -5.84 -10.23
N ASP A 340 -18.11 -6.32 -8.99
CA ASP A 340 -16.97 -6.50 -8.11
C ASP A 340 -16.14 -7.70 -8.58
N THR A 341 -14.84 -7.48 -8.79
CA THR A 341 -13.91 -8.53 -9.20
C THR A 341 -13.84 -9.61 -8.13
N ILE A 342 -13.72 -9.26 -6.85
CA ILE A 342 -13.59 -10.23 -5.75
C ILE A 342 -14.79 -11.18 -5.70
N SER A 343 -16.00 -10.61 -5.67
CA SER A 343 -17.23 -11.41 -5.62
C SER A 343 -17.40 -12.28 -6.86
N PHE A 344 -17.02 -11.79 -8.04
CA PHE A 344 -17.04 -12.60 -9.25
C PHE A 344 -16.02 -13.74 -9.20
N SER A 345 -14.75 -13.47 -8.90
CA SER A 345 -13.69 -14.49 -8.91
C SER A 345 -13.94 -15.55 -7.86
N THR A 346 -14.22 -15.15 -6.61
CA THR A 346 -14.49 -16.09 -5.52
C THR A 346 -15.79 -16.86 -5.77
N GLY A 347 -16.83 -16.21 -6.29
CA GLY A 347 -18.07 -16.88 -6.69
C GLY A 347 -17.87 -17.90 -7.82
N LEU A 348 -17.05 -17.57 -8.82
CA LEU A 348 -16.71 -18.46 -9.91
C LEU A 348 -15.82 -19.62 -9.46
N SER A 349 -14.85 -19.39 -8.59
CA SER A 349 -14.05 -20.44 -7.97
C SER A 349 -14.91 -21.47 -7.23
N PHE A 350 -15.96 -21.02 -6.53
CA PHE A 350 -16.94 -21.91 -5.92
C PHE A 350 -17.72 -22.74 -6.95
N VAL A 351 -18.12 -22.13 -8.08
CA VAL A 351 -18.77 -22.83 -9.21
C VAL A 351 -17.82 -23.87 -9.81
N MET A 352 -16.55 -23.54 -10.02
CA MET A 352 -15.53 -24.45 -10.55
C MET A 352 -15.31 -25.66 -9.63
N GLU A 353 -15.22 -25.42 -8.32
CA GLU A 353 -15.11 -26.52 -7.35
C GLU A 353 -16.36 -27.42 -7.36
N CYS A 354 -17.56 -26.83 -7.41
CA CYS A 354 -18.81 -27.59 -7.51
C CYS A 354 -18.90 -28.41 -8.81
N TYR A 355 -18.31 -27.92 -9.90
CA TYR A 355 -18.22 -28.65 -11.16
C TYR A 355 -17.28 -29.85 -11.05
N GLU A 356 -16.08 -29.67 -10.49
CA GLU A 356 -15.14 -30.78 -10.27
C GLU A 356 -15.63 -31.80 -9.24
N ALA A 357 -16.41 -31.37 -8.26
CA ALA A 357 -17.07 -32.24 -7.29
C ALA A 357 -18.29 -33.01 -7.86
N GLY A 358 -18.68 -32.74 -9.11
CA GLY A 358 -19.82 -33.39 -9.79
C GLY A 358 -21.20 -32.91 -9.33
N ILE A 359 -21.27 -31.83 -8.54
CA ILE A 359 -22.52 -31.16 -8.17
C ILE A 359 -23.10 -30.47 -9.39
N LEU A 360 -22.24 -29.75 -10.11
CA LEU A 360 -22.55 -29.14 -11.41
C LEU A 360 -22.01 -30.02 -12.54
N ASP A 361 -22.64 -29.88 -13.70
CA ASP A 361 -22.27 -30.53 -14.95
C ASP A 361 -22.68 -29.61 -16.11
N LYS A 362 -22.31 -29.99 -17.33
CA LYS A 362 -22.59 -29.20 -18.54
C LYS A 362 -24.08 -28.89 -18.74
N GLU A 363 -24.98 -29.77 -18.29
CA GLU A 363 -26.42 -29.53 -18.43
C GLU A 363 -26.88 -28.46 -17.44
N LYS A 364 -26.51 -28.61 -16.16
CA LYS A 364 -26.88 -27.68 -15.08
C LYS A 364 -26.30 -26.27 -15.26
N THR A 365 -25.15 -26.15 -15.90
CA THR A 365 -24.49 -24.86 -16.23
C THR A 365 -24.98 -24.25 -17.54
N GLY A 366 -26.01 -24.82 -18.18
CA GLY A 366 -26.53 -24.29 -19.45
C GLY A 366 -25.57 -24.43 -20.63
N GLY A 367 -24.68 -25.42 -20.59
CA GLY A 367 -23.74 -25.75 -21.66
C GLY A 367 -22.27 -25.41 -21.37
N LEU A 368 -21.96 -24.77 -20.24
CA LEU A 368 -20.61 -24.37 -19.87
C LEU A 368 -19.84 -25.53 -19.23
N GLU A 369 -18.68 -25.88 -19.78
CA GLU A 369 -17.72 -26.78 -19.14
C GLU A 369 -16.73 -25.93 -18.35
N ILE A 370 -16.87 -25.92 -17.02
CA ILE A 370 -16.22 -24.91 -16.17
C ILE A 370 -15.42 -25.52 -14.99
N PRO A 371 -14.48 -26.47 -15.22
CA PRO A 371 -13.50 -26.85 -14.20
C PRO A 371 -12.52 -25.70 -13.90
N PHE A 372 -11.64 -25.88 -12.91
CA PHE A 372 -10.58 -24.89 -12.67
C PHE A 372 -9.72 -24.68 -13.92
N GLY A 373 -9.33 -23.42 -14.16
CA GLY A 373 -8.53 -23.05 -15.34
C GLY A 373 -9.32 -22.85 -16.64
N ALA A 374 -10.65 -23.07 -16.66
CA ALA A 374 -11.50 -22.94 -17.84
C ALA A 374 -11.77 -21.47 -18.26
N LYS A 375 -10.73 -20.76 -18.72
CA LYS A 375 -10.77 -19.32 -19.00
C LYS A 375 -11.85 -18.84 -19.96
N ASP A 376 -12.14 -19.59 -21.02
CA ASP A 376 -13.16 -19.19 -22.00
C ASP A 376 -14.57 -19.29 -21.40
N ALA A 377 -14.82 -20.35 -20.61
CA ALA A 377 -16.08 -20.51 -19.89
C ALA A 377 -16.25 -19.48 -18.76
N ALA A 378 -15.15 -19.11 -18.09
CA ALA A 378 -15.12 -18.04 -17.10
C ALA A 378 -15.56 -16.69 -17.69
N LEU A 379 -14.96 -16.27 -18.81
CA LEU A 379 -15.35 -15.03 -19.51
C LEU A 379 -16.79 -15.10 -20.03
N GLU A 380 -17.22 -16.24 -20.60
CA GLU A 380 -18.61 -16.38 -21.03
C GLU A 380 -19.59 -16.27 -19.87
N LEU A 381 -19.30 -16.86 -18.71
CA LEU A 381 -20.15 -16.72 -17.54
C LEU A 381 -20.18 -15.27 -17.03
N LEU A 382 -19.05 -14.55 -17.05
CA LEU A 382 -19.01 -13.12 -16.74
C LEU A 382 -19.95 -12.32 -17.65
N HIS A 383 -19.95 -12.62 -18.96
CA HIS A 383 -20.87 -11.96 -19.87
C HIS A 383 -22.33 -12.38 -19.65
N GLN A 384 -22.62 -13.64 -19.31
CA GLN A 384 -23.98 -14.06 -18.95
C GLN A 384 -24.50 -13.33 -17.72
N ILE A 385 -23.63 -13.08 -16.72
CA ILE A 385 -23.96 -12.26 -15.55
C ILE A 385 -24.27 -10.82 -16.00
N GLY A 386 -23.40 -10.20 -16.79
CA GLY A 386 -23.59 -8.85 -17.32
C GLY A 386 -24.87 -8.69 -18.15
N ARG A 387 -25.27 -9.74 -18.89
CA ARG A 387 -26.52 -9.76 -19.68
C ARG A 387 -27.75 -10.17 -18.86
N GLY A 388 -27.57 -10.79 -17.70
CA GLY A 388 -28.66 -11.33 -16.89
C GLY A 388 -29.36 -12.52 -17.54
N GLU A 389 -28.61 -13.48 -18.08
CA GLU A 389 -29.16 -14.66 -18.76
C GLU A 389 -28.46 -15.96 -18.38
N GLY A 390 -28.99 -17.09 -18.87
CA GLY A 390 -28.34 -18.40 -18.74
C GLY A 390 -28.04 -18.78 -17.30
N PHE A 391 -26.86 -19.37 -17.07
CA PHE A 391 -26.38 -19.71 -15.74
C PHE A 391 -25.95 -18.47 -14.94
N GLY A 392 -25.69 -17.35 -15.63
CA GLY A 392 -25.43 -16.05 -15.01
C GLY A 392 -26.55 -15.56 -14.09
N LEU A 393 -27.82 -15.94 -14.33
CA LEU A 393 -28.94 -15.65 -13.44
C LEU A 393 -28.87 -16.33 -12.07
N ILE A 394 -28.10 -17.42 -11.98
CA ILE A 394 -27.83 -18.17 -10.74
C ILE A 394 -26.51 -17.68 -10.14
N ALA A 395 -25.43 -17.72 -10.94
CA ALA A 395 -24.09 -17.35 -10.48
C ALA A 395 -24.00 -15.89 -10.03
N GLY A 396 -24.66 -14.97 -10.74
CA GLY A 396 -24.67 -13.53 -10.43
C GLY A 396 -25.44 -13.14 -9.16
N LYS A 397 -25.99 -14.11 -8.41
CA LYS A 397 -26.67 -13.87 -7.12
C LYS A 397 -25.77 -14.11 -5.90
N GLY A 398 -24.50 -14.47 -6.11
CA GLY A 398 -23.51 -14.69 -5.05
C GLY A 398 -23.59 -16.08 -4.41
N ILE A 399 -22.52 -16.43 -3.69
CA ILE A 399 -22.30 -17.76 -3.09
C ILE A 399 -23.44 -18.14 -2.14
N ARG A 400 -23.91 -17.21 -1.31
CA ARG A 400 -25.00 -17.48 -0.37
C ARG A 400 -26.25 -18.02 -1.05
N TYR A 401 -26.63 -17.41 -2.18
CA TYR A 401 -27.76 -17.87 -2.97
C TYR A 401 -27.44 -19.22 -3.63
N MET A 402 -26.25 -19.34 -4.23
CA MET A 402 -25.83 -20.57 -4.91
C MET A 402 -25.81 -21.79 -3.99
N LYS A 403 -25.27 -21.69 -2.76
CA LYS A 403 -25.29 -22.75 -1.74
C LYS A 403 -26.70 -23.33 -1.58
N LYS A 404 -27.68 -22.47 -1.30
CA LYS A 404 -29.08 -22.88 -1.14
C LYS A 404 -29.65 -23.45 -2.44
N TYR A 405 -29.40 -22.78 -3.57
CA TYR A 405 -29.95 -23.20 -4.85
C TYR A 405 -29.44 -24.58 -5.28
N PHE A 406 -28.15 -24.87 -5.08
CA PHE A 406 -27.54 -26.15 -5.44
C PHE A 406 -28.04 -27.29 -4.56
N VAL A 407 -28.28 -27.06 -3.27
CA VAL A 407 -28.94 -28.03 -2.39
C VAL A 407 -30.36 -28.32 -2.88
N ASP A 408 -31.16 -27.27 -3.06
CA ASP A 408 -32.59 -27.40 -3.34
C ASP A 408 -32.87 -27.98 -4.76
N ASN A 409 -31.99 -27.71 -5.73
CA ASN A 409 -32.25 -28.01 -7.14
C ASN A 409 -31.27 -29.01 -7.78
N PHE A 410 -30.04 -29.13 -7.27
CA PHE A 410 -28.99 -29.96 -7.87
C PHE A 410 -28.53 -31.11 -6.97
N GLY A 411 -29.13 -31.28 -5.80
CA GLY A 411 -28.82 -32.39 -4.88
C GLY A 411 -27.44 -32.27 -4.23
N ALA A 412 -26.93 -31.05 -4.07
CA ALA A 412 -25.67 -30.81 -3.39
C ALA A 412 -25.75 -31.21 -1.91
N ASP A 413 -24.66 -31.77 -1.37
CA ASP A 413 -24.51 -31.98 0.07
C ASP A 413 -24.42 -30.62 0.79
N PRO A 414 -25.36 -30.29 1.69
CA PRO A 414 -25.34 -29.03 2.43
C PRO A 414 -24.03 -28.80 3.20
N ASP A 415 -23.49 -29.83 3.87
CA ASP A 415 -22.30 -29.63 4.70
C ASP A 415 -21.10 -29.24 3.83
N PHE A 416 -20.94 -29.93 2.69
CA PHE A 416 -19.89 -29.63 1.73
C PHE A 416 -20.00 -28.22 1.14
N VAL A 417 -21.14 -27.85 0.54
CA VAL A 417 -21.26 -26.53 -0.13
C VAL A 417 -21.20 -25.36 0.84
N PHE A 418 -21.63 -25.54 2.10
CA PHE A 418 -21.49 -24.51 3.12
C PHE A 418 -20.05 -24.36 3.61
N ASP A 419 -19.30 -25.46 3.73
CA ASP A 419 -17.90 -25.44 4.14
C ASP A 419 -16.98 -24.82 3.07
N ILE A 420 -17.20 -25.10 1.79
CA ILE A 420 -16.32 -24.64 0.70
C ILE A 420 -16.69 -23.25 0.15
N GLY A 421 -17.94 -22.80 0.36
CA GLY A 421 -18.39 -21.52 -0.19
C GLY A 421 -17.87 -20.35 0.64
N MET A 422 -16.84 -19.70 0.14
CA MET A 422 -16.08 -18.64 0.82
C MET A 422 -16.82 -17.30 0.86
N GLU A 423 -17.88 -17.22 1.67
CA GLU A 423 -18.63 -16.00 1.99
C GLU A 423 -18.92 -15.90 3.49
N ALA A 424 -18.96 -14.67 4.02
CA ALA A 424 -19.56 -14.38 5.32
C ALA A 424 -20.44 -13.13 5.24
N LYS A 425 -21.58 -13.17 5.94
CA LYS A 425 -22.63 -12.12 5.91
C LYS A 425 -23.15 -11.77 4.50
N GLY A 426 -22.85 -12.58 3.48
CA GLY A 426 -23.42 -12.48 2.14
C GLY A 426 -22.48 -11.77 1.19
N MET A 427 -21.23 -11.58 1.62
CA MET A 427 -20.14 -11.04 0.83
C MET A 427 -19.05 -12.10 0.76
N GLU A 428 -18.58 -12.34 -0.45
CA GLU A 428 -17.45 -13.21 -0.76
C GLU A 428 -16.17 -12.74 -0.06
N TYR A 429 -15.30 -13.69 0.30
CA TYR A 429 -13.99 -13.38 0.88
C TYR A 429 -13.09 -12.70 -0.16
N SER A 430 -12.33 -11.69 0.27
CA SER A 430 -11.18 -11.19 -0.49
C SER A 430 -9.99 -12.13 -0.46
N GLU A 431 -9.05 -11.93 -1.38
CA GLU A 431 -8.17 -12.96 -1.89
C GLU A 431 -6.95 -13.24 -0.98
N TYR A 432 -7.21 -13.64 0.28
CA TYR A 432 -6.18 -14.08 1.23
C TYR A 432 -6.57 -15.40 1.91
N VAL A 433 -5.66 -16.38 1.94
CA VAL A 433 -5.87 -17.65 2.64
C VAL A 433 -5.69 -17.48 4.15
N THR A 434 -6.77 -17.65 4.92
CA THR A 434 -6.78 -17.37 6.36
C THR A 434 -6.56 -18.58 7.27
N LYS A 435 -6.41 -19.79 6.71
CA LYS A 435 -6.35 -21.05 7.47
C LYS A 435 -5.37 -21.00 8.65
N GLU A 436 -4.25 -20.29 8.47
CA GLU A 436 -3.18 -20.22 9.47
C GLU A 436 -3.13 -18.89 10.26
N SER A 437 -4.04 -17.94 9.98
CA SER A 437 -4.15 -16.69 10.75
C SER A 437 -5.51 -16.60 11.42
N LEU A 438 -5.52 -16.90 12.71
CA LEU A 438 -6.70 -16.76 13.55
C LEU A 438 -7.15 -15.29 13.65
N ALA A 439 -6.21 -14.34 13.66
CA ALA A 439 -6.55 -12.92 13.63
C ALA A 439 -7.27 -12.54 12.32
N GLN A 440 -6.80 -13.00 11.16
CA GLN A 440 -7.46 -12.71 9.88
C GLN A 440 -8.82 -13.40 9.76
N GLN A 441 -8.98 -14.61 10.32
CA GLN A 441 -10.30 -15.27 10.45
C GLN A 441 -11.29 -14.37 11.19
N GLY A 442 -10.89 -13.83 12.35
CA GLY A 442 -11.70 -12.86 13.10
C GLY A 442 -11.91 -11.54 12.33
N GLY A 443 -10.91 -11.10 11.57
CA GLY A 443 -10.99 -9.92 10.71
C GLY A 443 -12.13 -10.00 9.70
N TYR A 444 -12.31 -11.14 9.05
CA TYR A 444 -13.44 -11.38 8.14
C TYR A 444 -14.74 -11.67 8.87
N GLY A 445 -14.69 -12.57 9.85
CA GLY A 445 -15.89 -13.06 10.53
C GLY A 445 -16.60 -11.97 11.32
N ILE A 446 -15.88 -11.05 11.96
CA ILE A 446 -16.46 -10.03 12.85
C ILE A 446 -16.70 -8.69 12.11
N ALA A 447 -16.18 -8.54 10.88
CA ALA A 447 -16.36 -7.33 10.09
C ALA A 447 -17.84 -6.97 9.93
N LEU A 448 -18.16 -5.68 10.07
CA LEU A 448 -19.56 -5.23 10.13
C LEU A 448 -20.24 -5.24 8.77
N LYS A 449 -19.45 -5.04 7.70
CA LYS A 449 -19.91 -5.00 6.31
C LYS A 449 -19.93 -6.39 5.63
N GLY A 450 -19.34 -7.40 6.27
CA GLY A 450 -19.10 -8.75 5.72
C GLY A 450 -17.62 -9.00 5.43
N ALA A 451 -17.30 -10.10 4.74
CA ALA A 451 -15.93 -10.59 4.60
C ALA A 451 -15.01 -9.72 3.70
N GLN A 452 -14.48 -8.62 4.24
CA GLN A 452 -13.49 -7.77 3.57
C GLN A 452 -12.21 -7.56 4.40
N HIS A 453 -11.04 -7.65 3.76
CA HIS A 453 -9.74 -7.33 4.38
C HIS A 453 -9.57 -5.83 4.67
N ASP A 454 -10.41 -4.98 4.05
CA ASP A 454 -10.41 -3.53 4.21
C ASP A 454 -10.55 -3.07 5.68
N GLU A 455 -11.27 -3.82 6.53
CA GLU A 455 -11.39 -3.53 7.97
C GLU A 455 -10.19 -4.04 8.77
N ALA A 456 -9.70 -5.24 8.47
CA ALA A 456 -8.57 -5.85 9.15
C ALA A 456 -7.72 -6.64 8.17
N TRP A 457 -6.45 -6.22 8.05
CA TRP A 457 -5.42 -6.94 7.32
C TRP A 457 -4.29 -7.26 8.30
N LEU A 458 -4.45 -8.37 9.00
CA LEU A 458 -3.61 -8.79 10.15
C LEU A 458 -2.76 -10.02 9.83
N ILE A 459 -2.86 -10.54 8.60
CA ILE A 459 -2.27 -11.81 8.21
C ILE A 459 -0.75 -11.83 8.39
N PHE A 460 -0.07 -10.75 8.03
CA PHE A 460 1.37 -10.61 8.24
C PHE A 460 1.74 -10.55 9.71
N MET A 461 1.00 -9.77 10.51
CA MET A 461 1.28 -9.64 11.94
C MET A 461 1.13 -10.98 12.68
N ASP A 462 0.08 -11.74 12.35
CA ASP A 462 -0.24 -12.99 13.03
C ASP A 462 0.62 -14.17 12.53
N MET A 463 0.60 -14.43 11.22
CA MET A 463 1.19 -15.64 10.64
C MET A 463 2.66 -15.47 10.29
N VAL A 464 3.04 -14.34 9.69
CA VAL A 464 4.39 -14.15 9.13
C VAL A 464 5.36 -13.66 10.21
N ASN A 465 4.99 -12.56 10.88
CA ASN A 465 5.82 -11.89 11.87
C ASN A 465 5.60 -12.44 13.30
N LYS A 466 4.50 -13.17 13.54
CA LYS A 466 4.15 -13.77 14.83
C LYS A 466 4.14 -12.78 16.00
N GLN A 467 3.65 -11.57 15.75
CA GLN A 467 3.66 -10.43 16.68
C GLN A 467 2.53 -10.45 17.71
N ILE A 468 1.44 -11.18 17.44
CA ILE A 468 0.23 -11.20 18.28
C ILE A 468 -0.09 -12.61 18.78
N PRO A 469 0.76 -13.23 19.62
CA PRO A 469 0.68 -14.66 19.93
C PRO A 469 -0.56 -15.06 20.75
N THR A 470 -1.07 -14.20 21.63
CA THR A 470 -2.19 -14.54 22.54
C THR A 470 -3.56 -14.15 21.97
N PHE A 471 -4.63 -14.67 22.58
CA PHE A 471 -6.00 -14.24 22.24
C PHE A 471 -6.23 -12.76 22.57
N GLU A 472 -5.65 -12.27 23.67
CA GLU A 472 -5.71 -10.89 24.08
C GLU A 472 -4.99 -9.97 23.07
N ASP A 473 -3.80 -10.35 22.59
CA ASP A 473 -3.07 -9.57 21.57
C ASP A 473 -3.86 -9.51 20.25
N LYS A 474 -4.43 -10.65 19.83
CA LYS A 474 -5.30 -10.72 18.65
C LYS A 474 -6.57 -9.89 18.84
N ALA A 475 -7.15 -9.89 20.03
CA ALA A 475 -8.33 -9.10 20.36
C ALA A 475 -8.03 -7.59 20.35
N GLU A 476 -6.85 -7.17 20.81
CA GLU A 476 -6.39 -5.79 20.69
C GLU A 476 -6.21 -5.40 19.23
N ALA A 477 -5.57 -6.24 18.41
CA ALA A 477 -5.43 -5.96 16.98
C ALA A 477 -6.80 -5.87 16.27
N LEU A 478 -7.72 -6.78 16.58
CA LEU A 478 -9.10 -6.77 16.09
C LEU A 478 -9.98 -5.67 16.72
N HIS A 479 -9.44 -4.87 17.64
CA HIS A 479 -10.02 -3.61 18.07
C HIS A 479 -9.38 -2.43 17.35
N TYR A 480 -8.06 -2.28 17.43
CA TYR A 480 -7.36 -1.12 16.91
C TYR A 480 -7.48 -0.98 15.38
N PHE A 481 -7.17 -2.02 14.62
CA PHE A 481 -7.03 -1.92 13.17
C PHE A 481 -8.36 -1.64 12.44
N PRO A 482 -9.49 -2.31 12.78
CA PRO A 482 -10.80 -1.95 12.23
C PRO A 482 -11.20 -0.50 12.52
N MET A 483 -10.90 0.00 13.73
CA MET A 483 -11.24 1.36 14.12
C MET A 483 -10.36 2.35 13.36
N TRP A 484 -9.06 2.11 13.27
CA TRP A 484 -8.15 2.96 12.53
C TRP A 484 -8.48 2.99 11.03
N ARG A 485 -8.72 1.83 10.42
CA ARG A 485 -9.12 1.72 9.01
C ARG A 485 -10.48 2.34 8.72
N THR A 486 -11.40 2.33 9.69
CA THR A 486 -12.69 3.05 9.59
C THR A 486 -12.48 4.57 9.61
N TRP A 487 -11.51 5.08 10.38
CA TRP A 487 -11.24 6.52 10.46
C TRP A 487 -10.91 7.13 9.09
N PHE A 488 -10.10 6.44 8.28
CA PHE A 488 -9.82 6.84 6.89
C PHE A 488 -11.10 7.04 6.07
N GLY A 489 -12.03 6.08 6.15
CA GLY A 489 -13.32 6.15 5.47
C GLY A 489 -14.20 7.33 5.94
N LEU A 490 -14.15 7.66 7.23
CA LEU A 490 -14.87 8.82 7.79
C LEU A 490 -14.28 10.16 7.32
N CYS A 491 -12.97 10.20 7.11
CA CYS A 491 -12.25 11.40 6.67
C CYS A 491 -12.09 11.51 5.15
N GLY A 492 -12.50 10.50 4.38
CA GLY A 492 -12.34 10.49 2.92
C GLY A 492 -10.88 10.37 2.48
N LEU A 493 -10.05 9.65 3.25
CA LEU A 493 -8.62 9.48 2.99
C LEU A 493 -8.31 8.06 2.51
N CYS A 494 -7.30 7.93 1.66
CA CYS A 494 -6.72 6.63 1.32
C CYS A 494 -5.90 6.11 2.50
N LYS A 495 -5.96 4.80 2.77
CA LYS A 495 -5.22 4.16 3.85
C LYS A 495 -3.81 3.70 3.47
N LEU A 496 -3.53 3.50 2.18
CA LEU A 496 -2.23 2.96 1.73
C LEU A 496 -1.04 3.85 2.14
N PRO A 497 -1.12 5.20 2.09
CA PRO A 497 -0.03 6.05 2.55
C PRO A 497 0.30 5.91 4.04
N TRP A 498 -0.53 5.24 4.85
CA TRP A 498 -0.24 5.01 6.26
C TRP A 498 0.74 3.86 6.50
N ASN A 499 0.66 2.74 5.77
CA ASN A 499 1.39 1.53 6.16
C ASN A 499 2.03 0.75 5.02
N ASP A 500 1.81 1.12 3.76
CA ASP A 500 2.41 0.40 2.62
C ASP A 500 3.87 0.81 2.41
N VAL A 501 4.20 2.08 2.67
CA VAL A 501 5.59 2.55 2.68
C VAL A 501 5.85 3.19 4.03
N GLU A 502 6.75 2.61 4.80
CA GLU A 502 7.03 3.01 6.17
C GLU A 502 8.33 3.84 6.28
N PRO A 503 8.44 4.72 7.29
CA PRO A 503 9.68 5.44 7.60
C PRO A 503 10.82 4.47 7.94
N ALA A 504 12.06 4.84 7.60
CA ALA A 504 13.23 4.01 7.86
C ALA A 504 13.48 3.70 9.35
N ASP A 505 13.01 4.57 10.26
CA ASP A 505 13.12 4.42 11.71
C ASP A 505 11.88 3.77 12.36
N ASN A 506 10.87 3.35 11.58
CA ASN A 506 9.63 2.79 12.13
C ASN A 506 9.87 1.56 13.03
N ALA A 507 10.83 0.72 12.66
CA ALA A 507 11.21 -0.47 13.42
C ALA A 507 11.78 -0.16 14.82
N GLU A 508 12.21 1.08 15.07
CA GLU A 508 12.74 1.53 16.37
C GLU A 508 11.64 2.06 17.31
N THR A 509 10.39 2.14 16.84
CA THR A 509 9.25 2.66 17.63
C THR A 509 8.66 1.61 18.58
N ASP A 510 7.88 2.05 19.57
CA ASP A 510 7.28 1.15 20.57
C ASP A 510 6.25 0.17 19.98
N GLU A 511 5.50 0.59 18.95
CA GLU A 511 4.49 -0.21 18.25
C GLU A 511 4.63 -0.07 16.72
N PRO A 512 5.67 -0.67 16.10
CA PRO A 512 5.98 -0.46 14.68
C PRO A 512 4.82 -0.81 13.74
N ALA A 513 4.02 -1.83 14.07
CA ALA A 513 2.87 -2.25 13.29
C ALA A 513 1.75 -1.20 13.17
N LYS A 514 1.77 -0.15 14.01
CA LYS A 514 0.83 0.97 13.95
C LYS A 514 1.36 2.17 13.15
N VAL A 515 2.64 2.16 12.78
CA VAL A 515 3.35 3.25 12.09
C VAL A 515 3.11 4.60 12.77
N PRO A 516 3.52 4.76 14.06
CA PRO A 516 3.10 5.89 14.89
C PRO A 516 3.51 7.26 14.33
N GLY A 517 4.63 7.35 13.61
CA GLY A 517 5.04 8.59 12.92
C GLY A 517 3.99 9.07 11.91
N HIS A 518 3.37 8.16 11.17
CA HIS A 518 2.29 8.48 10.23
C HIS A 518 0.99 8.83 10.96
N VAL A 519 0.62 8.08 12.01
CA VAL A 519 -0.57 8.39 12.82
C VAL A 519 -0.49 9.79 13.43
N GLN A 520 0.70 10.21 13.87
CA GLN A 520 0.95 11.59 14.31
C GLN A 520 0.74 12.59 13.17
N GLY A 521 1.20 12.28 11.96
CA GLY A 521 0.92 13.07 10.77
C GLY A 521 -0.57 13.25 10.50
N TYR A 522 -1.38 12.21 10.67
CA TYR A 522 -2.84 12.32 10.53
C TYR A 522 -3.50 13.16 11.63
N CYS A 523 -2.94 13.19 12.85
CA CYS A 523 -3.37 14.14 13.89
C CYS A 523 -3.14 15.59 13.43
N GLU A 524 -1.97 15.88 12.87
CA GLU A 524 -1.63 17.20 12.31
C GLU A 524 -2.49 17.56 11.10
N VAL A 525 -2.80 16.61 10.21
CA VAL A 525 -3.72 16.85 9.09
C VAL A 525 -5.11 17.20 9.61
N PHE A 526 -5.64 16.44 10.58
CA PHE A 526 -6.97 16.70 11.13
C PHE A 526 -7.03 18.06 11.85
N GLU A 527 -6.03 18.39 12.67
CA GLU A 527 -5.93 19.69 13.33
C GLU A 527 -5.75 20.83 12.32
N GLY A 528 -4.85 20.67 11.35
CA GLY A 528 -4.58 21.66 10.32
C GLY A 528 -5.80 21.95 9.46
N VAL A 529 -6.64 20.96 9.17
CA VAL A 529 -7.90 21.19 8.44
C VAL A 529 -8.96 21.83 9.34
N THR A 530 -9.16 21.30 10.55
CA THR A 530 -10.37 21.59 11.35
C THR A 530 -10.18 22.62 12.47
N GLY A 531 -8.93 22.93 12.83
CA GLY A 531 -8.57 23.70 14.02
C GLY A 531 -8.79 22.96 15.34
N LYS A 532 -9.00 21.63 15.32
CA LYS A 532 -9.28 20.81 16.50
C LYS A 532 -8.13 19.85 16.78
N PRO A 533 -7.29 20.11 17.79
CA PRO A 533 -6.18 19.23 18.15
C PRO A 533 -6.65 17.81 18.46
N GLN A 534 -5.86 16.81 18.05
CA GLN A 534 -6.13 15.38 18.28
C GLN A 534 -4.88 14.66 18.80
N THR A 535 -5.12 13.53 19.45
CA THR A 535 -4.10 12.53 19.80
C THR A 535 -4.37 11.25 19.01
N MET A 536 -3.39 10.35 18.94
CA MET A 536 -3.55 9.05 18.28
C MET A 536 -4.78 8.30 18.83
N ASP A 537 -4.91 8.25 20.15
CA ASP A 537 -6.06 7.62 20.82
C ASP A 537 -7.39 8.30 20.51
N SER A 538 -7.41 9.63 20.39
CA SER A 538 -8.65 10.35 20.10
C SER A 538 -9.14 10.09 18.67
N LEU A 539 -8.24 9.89 17.69
CA LEU A 539 -8.62 9.46 16.34
C LEU A 539 -9.31 8.09 16.37
N ILE A 540 -8.74 7.11 17.10
CA ILE A 540 -9.35 5.79 17.28
C ILE A 540 -10.72 5.91 17.96
N ARG A 541 -10.84 6.76 18.99
CA ARG A 541 -12.11 6.96 19.70
C ARG A 541 -13.21 7.57 18.81
N MET A 542 -12.85 8.41 17.84
CA MET A 542 -13.82 8.93 16.87
C MET A 542 -14.46 7.82 16.04
N SER A 543 -13.66 6.92 15.49
CA SER A 543 -14.15 5.83 14.64
C SER A 543 -14.77 4.70 15.47
N GLU A 544 -14.28 4.42 16.67
CA GLU A 544 -14.88 3.45 17.59
C GLU A 544 -16.35 3.77 17.90
N LYS A 545 -16.66 5.06 18.06
CA LYS A 545 -18.04 5.55 18.22
C LYS A 545 -18.92 5.11 17.04
N VAL A 546 -18.45 5.35 15.81
CA VAL A 546 -19.19 5.03 14.60
C VAL A 546 -19.30 3.52 14.38
N TYR A 547 -18.22 2.78 14.65
CA TYR A 547 -18.17 1.33 14.50
C TYR A 547 -19.19 0.64 15.42
N ASN A 548 -19.29 1.06 16.68
CA ASN A 548 -20.32 0.53 17.59
C ASN A 548 -21.73 0.92 17.16
N PHE A 549 -21.92 2.13 16.64
CA PHE A 549 -23.22 2.55 16.09
C PHE A 549 -23.63 1.72 14.87
N GLN A 550 -22.68 1.38 13.99
CA GLN A 550 -22.89 0.45 12.87
C GLN A 550 -23.26 -0.97 13.36
N ARG A 551 -22.64 -1.47 14.44
CA ARG A 551 -23.04 -2.75 15.06
C ARG A 551 -24.48 -2.70 15.58
N VAL A 552 -24.89 -1.61 16.23
CA VAL A 552 -26.29 -1.40 16.66
C VAL A 552 -27.24 -1.30 15.46
N PHE A 553 -26.80 -0.66 14.36
CA PHE A 553 -27.58 -0.63 13.12
C PHE A 553 -27.80 -2.04 12.56
N ASN A 554 -26.76 -2.88 12.52
CA ASN A 554 -26.90 -4.29 12.11
C ASN A 554 -27.90 -5.03 13.00
N LEU A 555 -27.85 -4.80 14.31
CA LEU A 555 -28.81 -5.36 15.28
C LEU A 555 -30.24 -4.93 14.98
N LYS A 556 -30.46 -3.66 14.67
CA LYS A 556 -31.78 -3.14 14.26
C LYS A 556 -32.32 -3.84 13.02
N MET A 557 -31.45 -4.22 12.10
CA MET A 557 -31.78 -4.95 10.88
C MET A 557 -31.98 -6.46 11.09
N GLY A 558 -31.84 -6.95 12.32
CA GLY A 558 -31.99 -8.36 12.67
C GLY A 558 -30.70 -9.18 12.60
N PHE A 559 -29.55 -8.52 12.41
CA PHE A 559 -28.22 -9.15 12.32
C PHE A 559 -27.34 -8.77 13.53
N GLY A 560 -26.01 -8.89 13.43
CA GLY A 560 -25.08 -8.32 14.42
C GLY A 560 -25.03 -9.05 15.76
N LYS A 561 -25.34 -10.35 15.76
CA LYS A 561 -25.15 -11.28 16.88
C LYS A 561 -24.04 -12.29 16.59
N ARG A 562 -23.63 -13.07 17.57
CA ARG A 562 -22.57 -14.09 17.43
C ARG A 562 -22.83 -15.07 16.28
N GLU A 563 -24.08 -15.50 16.10
CA GLU A 563 -24.48 -16.38 14.99
C GLU A 563 -24.20 -15.80 13.59
N HIS A 564 -24.05 -14.47 13.49
CA HIS A 564 -23.75 -13.78 12.24
C HIS A 564 -22.25 -13.58 12.03
N ASP A 565 -21.42 -13.83 13.03
CA ASP A 565 -19.96 -13.74 12.97
C ASP A 565 -19.31 -15.11 12.67
N VAL A 566 -20.09 -16.07 12.16
CA VAL A 566 -19.61 -17.37 11.68
C VAL A 566 -18.83 -17.23 10.37
N ILE A 567 -17.88 -18.14 10.17
CA ILE A 567 -17.01 -18.21 8.99
C ILE A 567 -17.18 -19.57 8.29
N PRO A 568 -17.03 -19.68 6.96
CA PRO A 568 -16.98 -20.96 6.26
C PRO A 568 -15.78 -21.76 6.75
N TYR A 569 -15.93 -23.07 6.96
CA TYR A 569 -14.86 -23.89 7.55
C TYR A 569 -13.57 -23.89 6.69
N ARG A 570 -13.68 -23.78 5.36
CA ARG A 570 -12.54 -23.59 4.45
C ARG A 570 -11.60 -22.44 4.87
N SER A 571 -12.14 -21.39 5.51
CA SER A 571 -11.33 -20.26 6.00
C SER A 571 -10.48 -20.59 7.24
N ALA A 572 -10.82 -21.67 7.96
CA ALA A 572 -10.16 -22.11 9.19
C ALA A 572 -9.32 -23.39 9.03
N GLY A 573 -9.62 -24.24 8.03
CA GLY A 573 -8.91 -25.50 7.85
C GLY A 573 -9.19 -26.21 6.52
N PRO A 574 -8.59 -27.39 6.30
CA PRO A 574 -8.84 -28.22 5.13
C PRO A 574 -10.22 -28.89 5.23
N VAL A 575 -11.05 -28.78 4.19
CA VAL A 575 -12.38 -29.44 4.15
C VAL A 575 -12.27 -30.87 3.63
N THR A 576 -11.36 -31.11 2.69
CA THR A 576 -11.20 -32.42 2.04
C THR A 576 -9.90 -33.12 2.47
N PRO A 577 -9.84 -34.47 2.38
CA PRO A 577 -8.59 -35.22 2.57
C PRO A 577 -7.45 -34.72 1.67
N ARG A 578 -7.76 -34.38 0.42
CA ARG A 578 -6.77 -33.86 -0.55
C ARG A 578 -6.09 -32.59 -0.07
N GLU A 579 -6.84 -31.65 0.51
CA GLU A 579 -6.26 -30.44 1.09
C GLU A 579 -5.42 -30.73 2.32
N TYR A 580 -5.86 -31.65 3.18
CA TYR A 580 -5.08 -32.06 4.34
C TYR A 580 -3.74 -32.64 3.90
N GLU A 581 -3.77 -33.59 2.96
CA GLU A 581 -2.58 -34.27 2.42
C GLU A 581 -1.62 -33.29 1.74
N SER A 582 -2.14 -32.24 1.11
CA SER A 582 -1.31 -31.19 0.48
C SER A 582 -0.36 -30.49 1.46
N ARG A 583 -0.70 -30.47 2.76
CA ARG A 583 0.14 -29.91 3.84
C ARG A 583 0.19 -30.82 5.06
N GLN A 584 0.28 -32.13 4.86
CA GLN A 584 0.16 -33.13 5.93
C GLN A 584 1.12 -32.86 7.10
N GLU A 585 2.40 -32.60 6.80
CA GLU A 585 3.42 -32.36 7.85
C GLU A 585 3.03 -31.19 8.77
N ARG A 586 2.49 -30.11 8.20
CA ARG A 586 2.05 -28.93 8.96
C ARG A 586 0.85 -29.26 9.84
N TYR A 587 -0.17 -29.93 9.29
CA TYR A 587 -1.38 -30.23 10.05
C TYR A 587 -1.14 -31.31 11.12
N ASP A 588 -0.31 -32.32 10.83
CA ASP A 588 0.10 -33.33 11.81
C ASP A 588 0.90 -32.68 12.96
N ALA A 589 1.79 -31.73 12.66
CA ALA A 589 2.52 -30.96 13.67
C ALA A 589 1.57 -30.15 14.56
N GLN A 590 0.60 -29.46 13.97
CA GLN A 590 -0.38 -28.71 14.75
C GLN A 590 -1.24 -29.60 15.65
N LEU A 591 -1.74 -30.72 15.13
CA LEU A 591 -2.53 -31.65 15.92
C LEU A 591 -1.73 -32.15 17.13
N SER A 592 -0.46 -32.51 16.93
CA SER A 592 0.40 -33.04 17.99
C SER A 592 0.87 -31.98 18.98
N GLU A 593 1.36 -30.83 18.51
CA GLU A 593 2.00 -29.80 19.34
C GLU A 593 0.99 -28.86 19.99
N GLU A 594 -0.02 -28.42 19.24
CA GLU A 594 -0.98 -27.42 19.72
C GLU A 594 -2.25 -28.08 20.27
N ALA A 595 -2.88 -28.98 19.50
CA ALA A 595 -4.12 -29.65 19.91
C ALA A 595 -3.88 -30.82 20.88
N ARG A 596 -2.61 -31.28 21.02
CA ARG A 596 -2.19 -32.42 21.85
C ARG A 596 -2.90 -33.74 21.49
N ILE A 597 -3.10 -33.97 20.20
CA ILE A 597 -3.69 -35.16 19.59
C ILE A 597 -2.61 -35.86 18.74
N ASP A 598 -2.35 -37.14 18.99
CA ASP A 598 -1.38 -37.92 18.19
C ASP A 598 -2.01 -38.36 16.84
N PRO A 599 -1.53 -37.86 15.69
CA PRO A 599 -2.10 -38.18 14.38
C PRO A 599 -1.60 -39.51 13.79
N SER A 600 -0.58 -40.17 14.39
CA SER A 600 0.13 -41.29 13.75
C SER A 600 -0.73 -42.53 13.45
N GLY A 601 -1.81 -42.73 14.22
CA GLY A 601 -2.73 -43.86 14.05
C GLY A 601 -4.06 -43.52 13.36
N MET A 602 -4.24 -42.27 12.92
CA MET A 602 -5.52 -41.77 12.39
C MET A 602 -5.57 -41.84 10.86
N SER A 603 -6.74 -42.15 10.29
CA SER A 603 -6.99 -41.96 8.86
C SER A 603 -6.98 -40.48 8.48
N THR A 604 -6.81 -40.13 7.20
CA THR A 604 -6.84 -38.72 6.76
C THR A 604 -8.17 -38.06 7.13
N GLU A 605 -9.29 -38.77 7.00
CA GLU A 605 -10.63 -38.28 7.38
C GLU A 605 -10.72 -38.00 8.88
N GLU A 606 -10.19 -38.89 9.72
CA GLU A 606 -10.14 -38.70 11.17
C GLU A 606 -9.28 -37.48 11.52
N LYS A 607 -8.16 -37.27 10.82
CA LYS A 607 -7.27 -36.12 11.01
C LYS A 607 -7.95 -34.81 10.61
N VAL A 608 -8.67 -34.79 9.48
CA VAL A 608 -9.46 -33.64 9.04
C VAL A 608 -10.51 -33.29 10.09
N ALA A 609 -11.26 -34.27 10.59
CA ALA A 609 -12.28 -34.06 11.61
C ALA A 609 -11.70 -33.54 12.94
N ALA A 610 -10.55 -34.08 13.38
CA ALA A 610 -9.87 -33.60 14.58
C ALA A 610 -9.34 -32.17 14.41
N THR A 611 -8.80 -31.85 13.24
CA THR A 611 -8.32 -30.50 12.90
C THR A 611 -9.47 -29.51 12.92
N ARG A 612 -10.62 -29.87 12.32
CA ARG A 612 -11.84 -29.05 12.33
C ARG A 612 -12.25 -28.68 13.75
N LYS A 613 -12.42 -29.70 14.60
CA LYS A 613 -12.83 -29.52 15.99
C LYS A 613 -11.87 -28.59 16.75
N TYR A 614 -10.57 -28.75 16.56
CA TYR A 614 -9.58 -27.88 17.19
C TYR A 614 -9.71 -26.44 16.68
N ARG A 615 -9.73 -26.23 15.36
CA ARG A 615 -9.76 -24.89 14.74
C ARG A 615 -11.03 -24.11 15.06
N GLU A 616 -12.19 -24.74 15.00
CA GLU A 616 -13.46 -24.12 15.41
C GLU A 616 -13.42 -23.70 16.89
N SER A 617 -12.82 -24.52 17.77
CA SER A 617 -12.66 -24.15 19.19
C SER A 617 -11.73 -22.95 19.42
N GLN A 618 -10.71 -22.76 18.57
CA GLN A 618 -9.83 -21.59 18.63
C GLN A 618 -10.58 -20.33 18.19
N TYR A 619 -11.41 -20.43 17.14
CA TYR A 619 -12.22 -19.32 16.67
C TYR A 619 -13.24 -18.85 17.71
N GLU A 620 -13.91 -19.76 18.41
CA GLU A 620 -14.84 -19.39 19.49
C GLU A 620 -14.14 -18.68 20.65
N GLN A 621 -12.93 -19.11 21.03
CA GLN A 621 -12.12 -18.43 22.06
C GLN A 621 -11.65 -17.05 21.60
N LEU A 622 -11.32 -16.89 20.33
CA LEU A 622 -11.03 -15.57 19.75
C LEU A 622 -12.23 -14.64 19.85
N LEU A 623 -13.43 -15.09 19.46
CA LEU A 623 -14.65 -14.28 19.55
C LEU A 623 -14.88 -13.79 20.98
N ASP A 624 -14.70 -14.66 21.98
CA ASP A 624 -14.86 -14.30 23.39
C ASP A 624 -13.87 -13.19 23.81
N ALA A 625 -12.61 -13.32 23.41
CA ALA A 625 -11.59 -12.30 23.69
C ALA A 625 -11.90 -10.96 23.00
N VAL A 626 -12.29 -11.01 21.72
CA VAL A 626 -12.61 -9.80 20.93
C VAL A 626 -13.85 -9.10 21.47
N TYR A 627 -14.92 -9.83 21.76
CA TYR A 627 -16.15 -9.24 22.31
C TYR A 627 -15.91 -8.58 23.66
N LYS A 628 -15.17 -9.25 24.54
CA LYS A 628 -14.73 -8.65 25.80
C LYS A 628 -13.94 -7.36 25.56
N ARG A 629 -12.99 -7.37 24.64
CA ARG A 629 -12.16 -6.18 24.34
C ARG A 629 -12.96 -5.03 23.74
N ARG A 630 -13.97 -5.32 22.91
CA ARG A 630 -14.85 -4.31 22.30
C ARG A 630 -15.92 -3.78 23.27
N GLY A 631 -16.07 -4.37 24.46
CA GLY A 631 -17.12 -4.01 25.41
C GLY A 631 -18.50 -4.54 24.98
N TRP A 632 -18.52 -5.72 24.38
CA TRP A 632 -19.72 -6.42 23.89
C TRP A 632 -20.05 -7.60 24.80
N THR A 633 -21.30 -8.04 24.77
CA THR A 633 -21.72 -9.30 25.40
C THR A 633 -21.17 -10.50 24.63
N ASN A 634 -21.26 -11.69 25.22
CA ASN A 634 -20.82 -12.93 24.54
C ASN A 634 -21.67 -13.27 23.30
N ASP A 635 -22.83 -12.64 23.13
CA ASP A 635 -23.66 -12.71 21.91
C ASP A 635 -23.29 -11.62 20.88
N GLY A 636 -22.18 -10.89 21.08
CA GLY A 636 -21.68 -9.88 20.15
C GLY A 636 -22.50 -8.59 20.11
N VAL A 637 -23.28 -8.29 21.16
CA VAL A 637 -24.09 -7.07 21.28
C VAL A 637 -23.34 -6.02 22.12
N PRO A 638 -23.18 -4.76 21.67
CA PRO A 638 -22.55 -3.72 22.47
C PRO A 638 -23.24 -3.53 23.82
N THR A 639 -22.47 -3.39 24.89
CA THR A 639 -23.03 -3.16 26.23
C THR A 639 -23.53 -1.72 26.41
N ILE A 640 -24.53 -1.52 27.27
CA ILE A 640 -24.99 -0.17 27.65
C ILE A 640 -23.84 0.69 28.18
N GLU A 641 -22.97 0.12 29.02
CA GLU A 641 -21.81 0.82 29.57
C GLU A 641 -20.89 1.34 28.45
N LYS A 642 -20.62 0.49 27.44
CA LYS A 642 -19.81 0.88 26.29
C LYS A 642 -20.47 2.00 25.46
N LEU A 643 -21.78 1.94 25.26
CA LEU A 643 -22.51 2.95 24.50
C LEU A 643 -22.57 4.30 25.24
N GLN A 644 -22.66 4.27 26.57
CA GLN A 644 -22.55 5.46 27.43
C GLN A 644 -21.15 6.07 27.38
N ASP A 645 -20.10 5.25 27.47
CA ASP A 645 -18.70 5.70 27.32
C ASP A 645 -18.47 6.43 25.98
N LEU A 646 -19.05 5.91 24.90
CA LEU A 646 -18.93 6.47 23.55
C LEU A 646 -19.90 7.63 23.25
N GLY A 647 -20.82 7.95 24.16
CA GLY A 647 -21.84 8.98 23.96
C GLY A 647 -22.75 8.71 22.76
N VAL A 648 -23.19 7.46 22.62
CA VAL A 648 -24.20 6.98 21.65
C VAL A 648 -25.38 6.29 22.33
N ASP A 649 -25.58 6.57 23.62
CA ASP A 649 -26.64 6.05 24.49
C ASP A 649 -28.00 6.74 24.24
N PHE A 650 -28.36 6.96 22.97
CA PHE A 650 -29.66 7.52 22.61
C PHE A 650 -30.79 6.62 23.14
N PRO A 651 -31.95 7.18 23.54
CA PRO A 651 -33.01 6.39 24.17
C PRO A 651 -33.48 5.17 23.35
N ASP A 652 -33.56 5.32 22.03
CA ASP A 652 -33.95 4.26 21.09
C ASP A 652 -32.84 3.22 20.88
N VAL A 653 -31.56 3.63 20.89
CA VAL A 653 -30.41 2.73 20.90
C VAL A 653 -30.38 1.86 22.15
N ILE A 654 -30.55 2.47 23.33
CA ILE A 654 -30.57 1.75 24.61
C ILE A 654 -31.75 0.79 24.67
N GLU A 655 -32.94 1.21 24.20
CA GLU A 655 -34.11 0.32 24.16
C GLU A 655 -33.86 -0.89 23.25
N LEU A 656 -33.27 -0.69 22.08
CA LEU A 656 -32.94 -1.76 21.14
C LEU A 656 -31.94 -2.75 21.76
N VAL A 657 -30.82 -2.24 22.29
CA VAL A 657 -29.75 -3.07 22.86
C VAL A 657 -30.24 -3.90 24.05
N LYS A 658 -31.08 -3.32 24.93
CA LYS A 658 -31.73 -4.04 26.03
C LYS A 658 -32.58 -5.22 25.57
N LYS A 659 -33.30 -5.08 24.45
CA LYS A 659 -34.12 -6.17 23.89
C LYS A 659 -33.27 -7.37 23.44
N HIS A 660 -31.98 -7.16 23.19
CA HIS A 660 -31.04 -8.19 22.76
C HIS A 660 -30.01 -8.55 23.83
N GLY A 661 -30.20 -8.13 25.08
CA GLY A 661 -29.39 -8.56 26.23
C GLY A 661 -28.08 -7.80 26.44
N GLY A 662 -27.90 -6.63 25.83
CA GLY A 662 -26.75 -5.74 26.04
C GLY A 662 -26.93 -4.70 27.15
#